data_AF-A0A968TSG7-F1
#
_entry.id   AF-A0A968TSG7-F1
#
_cell.length_a   1.000
_cell.length_b   1.000
_cell.length_c   1.000
_cell.angle_alpha   90.00
_cell.angle_beta   90.00
_cell.angle_gamma   90.00
#
_symmetry.space_group_name_H-M   'P 1'
#
loop_
_entity.id
_entity.type
_entity.pdbx_description
1 polymer ?
#
loop_
_entity_poly.entity_id
_entity_poly.type
_entity_poly.pdbx_seq_one_letter_code
_entity_poly.pdbx_strand_id
1 'polypeptide(L)'
;MRVWPRWFLPWALLALPAAAQQYPSQARGLGAAVAYQSGDLDHVNLFNGQLSLTLPLGQGYPVGPGLGYGPALTYTSNRWSFNNFRTCSSPGGTTSLLDFPNRDCLSRVFCATSYAGRAGPLGAPSSSSASREKKSRAGARAPRPDTAAGSRFLVGLTCSLASYFLPEKTVGVDFPRAPGDSFIPCHHRTTVTDPLGNDTVSYFTSSYALHRGSYGLPFTGVSKRLTSLKVPSITTYAFETDFNWHPLGVLSDIDYPECLHPRCSGRAPPRNVAYSYTRGFQTAVPGYASSITYQGGGMLHQVQHTNGVSYTLERETASALDRPYRISTNRGWDTGIYAYDGAGNVKQIGTQDFRYDRFKRMSSGEVSVSGQDRVQSANYDVYNNLLSLTTNGSALTTSVNASTNRLTSVSALYDAAGNLTRQVRGSETHQYTYDPLGMLKYLQSTTDQAQVYLYDADDERLATYDCFPGVCDSPGWELRTTVRGLGGEPLREYSTRGTNGWQWVRDYVYRAGGLLAAVEPNGSGGETVYHLHTDHLGTPRQITNANGVQVALHSYYPFGQEATDPAQTAFTKKFTGHERDPNGTGTAGDLDYMHARYCSPTLGRFLSFDPIGGNPRAPQSWNRYAYALNSPMNYTDPEG
;
A
#
# COMPACT_ATOMS: atom_id res chain seq x y z
N MET A 1 -6.79 -81.23 46.48
CA MET A 1 -8.04 -81.48 47.24
C MET A 1 -8.58 -80.14 47.73
N ARG A 2 -9.91 -79.92 47.62
CA ARG A 2 -10.71 -78.74 48.07
C ARG A 2 -10.46 -77.48 47.22
N VAL A 3 -11.34 -77.05 46.31
CA VAL A 3 -12.74 -76.52 46.41
C VAL A 3 -12.81 -75.24 47.27
N TRP A 4 -13.48 -74.20 46.74
CA TRP A 4 -14.49 -73.28 47.35
C TRP A 4 -14.50 -71.89 46.64
N PRO A 5 -15.65 -71.16 46.54
CA PRO A 5 -16.55 -71.27 45.38
C PRO A 5 -16.93 -69.94 44.70
N ARG A 6 -17.52 -70.10 43.51
CA ARG A 6 -18.20 -69.07 42.69
C ARG A 6 -19.47 -68.55 43.37
N TRP A 7 -19.71 -67.23 43.26
CA TRP A 7 -21.01 -66.61 43.45
C TRP A 7 -21.57 -66.17 42.09
N PHE A 8 -22.81 -66.59 41.82
CA PHE A 8 -23.68 -66.13 40.73
C PHE A 8 -24.54 -64.96 41.23
N LEU A 9 -24.86 -63.98 40.37
CA LEU A 9 -26.22 -63.42 40.19
C LEU A 9 -26.25 -62.53 38.90
N PRO A 10 -27.41 -62.34 38.27
CA PRO A 10 -27.57 -62.20 36.82
C PRO A 10 -27.76 -60.74 36.35
N TRP A 11 -27.45 -60.46 35.09
CA TRP A 11 -27.78 -59.19 34.42
C TRP A 11 -28.78 -59.45 33.28
N ALA A 12 -29.92 -58.79 33.36
CA ALA A 12 -30.94 -58.75 32.33
C ALA A 12 -30.44 -57.98 31.10
N LEU A 13 -30.55 -58.58 29.92
CA LEU A 13 -30.31 -57.95 28.63
C LEU A 13 -31.52 -57.10 28.23
N LEU A 14 -31.35 -55.77 28.25
CA LEU A 14 -32.23 -54.82 27.55
C LEU A 14 -31.72 -54.68 26.11
N ALA A 15 -32.49 -55.21 25.15
CA ALA A 15 -32.28 -54.94 23.73
C ALA A 15 -32.78 -53.51 23.43
N LEU A 16 -31.87 -52.61 23.04
CA LEU A 16 -32.21 -51.32 22.46
C LEU A 16 -32.34 -51.48 20.94
N PRO A 17 -33.38 -50.92 20.30
CA PRO A 17 -33.51 -50.97 18.85
C PRO A 17 -32.43 -50.11 18.19
N ALA A 18 -31.76 -50.66 17.18
CA ALA A 18 -30.85 -49.91 16.32
C ALA A 18 -31.64 -48.85 15.54
N ALA A 19 -31.42 -47.58 15.86
CA ALA A 19 -31.92 -46.48 15.06
C ALA A 19 -31.15 -46.45 13.72
N ALA A 20 -31.87 -46.67 12.63
CA ALA A 20 -31.34 -46.52 11.28
C ALA A 20 -30.83 -45.08 11.09
N GLN A 21 -29.57 -44.95 10.69
CA GLN A 21 -28.92 -43.67 10.43
C GLN A 21 -29.54 -43.05 9.16
N GLN A 22 -30.11 -41.86 9.31
CA GLN A 22 -30.89 -41.17 8.29
C GLN A 22 -30.01 -40.82 7.07
N TYR A 23 -30.53 -41.00 5.85
CA TYR A 23 -29.81 -40.77 4.60
C TYR A 23 -29.40 -39.28 4.44
N PRO A 24 -28.23 -38.95 3.83
CA PRO A 24 -27.62 -37.61 3.88
C PRO A 24 -28.40 -36.46 3.24
N SER A 25 -29.49 -36.74 2.51
CA SER A 25 -30.34 -35.72 1.88
C SER A 25 -31.42 -35.15 2.81
N GLN A 26 -31.50 -35.58 4.08
CA GLN A 26 -32.57 -35.17 5.01
C GLN A 26 -32.12 -34.38 6.24
N ALA A 27 -30.82 -34.13 6.45
CA ALA A 27 -30.36 -33.32 7.57
C ALA A 27 -30.52 -31.81 7.27
N ARG A 28 -31.44 -31.14 7.97
CA ARG A 28 -31.63 -29.68 7.88
C ARG A 28 -30.63 -28.94 8.79
N GLY A 29 -29.75 -28.17 8.16
CA GLY A 29 -29.21 -26.92 8.73
C GLY A 29 -27.97 -27.02 9.61
N LEU A 30 -27.10 -26.01 9.48
CA LEU A 30 -26.00 -25.71 10.38
C LEU A 30 -26.54 -25.27 11.75
N GLY A 31 -26.09 -25.90 12.83
CA GLY A 31 -26.28 -25.37 14.17
C GLY A 31 -25.43 -24.11 14.32
N ALA A 32 -26.07 -22.95 14.49
CA ALA A 32 -25.40 -21.63 14.58
C ALA A 32 -24.36 -21.53 15.71
N ALA A 33 -24.35 -22.47 16.66
CA ALA A 33 -23.42 -22.49 17.81
C ALA A 33 -22.04 -23.11 17.50
N VAL A 34 -21.81 -23.63 16.30
CA VAL A 34 -20.50 -24.20 15.89
C VAL A 34 -19.80 -23.34 14.82
N ALA A 35 -20.42 -22.23 14.42
CA ALA A 35 -19.79 -21.27 13.52
C ALA A 35 -18.88 -20.32 14.33
N TYR A 36 -17.57 -20.44 14.11
CA TYR A 36 -16.50 -19.53 14.53
C TYR A 36 -15.96 -19.68 15.98
N GLN A 37 -14.79 -20.32 16.09
CA GLN A 37 -13.80 -19.98 17.11
C GLN A 37 -12.68 -19.18 16.44
N SER A 38 -12.25 -18.06 17.03
CA SER A 38 -11.28 -17.12 16.47
C SER A 38 -9.85 -17.67 16.29
N GLY A 39 -9.64 -18.96 16.57
CA GLY A 39 -8.37 -19.67 16.39
C GLY A 39 -8.16 -20.25 14.99
N ASP A 40 -9.21 -20.35 14.16
CA ASP A 40 -9.19 -21.02 12.85
C ASP A 40 -9.00 -20.03 11.69
N LEU A 41 -8.25 -18.94 11.90
CA LEU A 41 -7.86 -18.03 10.82
C LEU A 41 -6.71 -18.66 10.02
N ASP A 42 -7.09 -19.30 8.92
CA ASP A 42 -6.19 -19.98 8.00
C ASP A 42 -5.41 -18.97 7.12
N HIS A 43 -4.10 -19.21 7.08
CA HIS A 43 -3.02 -18.59 6.31
C HIS A 43 -3.31 -17.27 5.54
N VAL A 44 -2.69 -16.18 6.02
CA VAL A 44 -2.38 -14.99 5.20
C VAL A 44 -1.08 -15.27 4.46
N ASN A 45 -1.12 -15.26 3.12
CA ASN A 45 0.12 -15.26 2.35
C ASN A 45 0.84 -13.91 2.53
N LEU A 46 1.88 -13.92 3.37
CA LEU A 46 2.67 -12.72 3.69
C LEU A 46 3.45 -12.17 2.49
N PHE A 47 3.60 -12.92 1.39
CA PHE A 47 4.32 -12.49 0.19
C PHE A 47 3.47 -11.63 -0.75
N ASN A 48 2.16 -11.85 -0.79
CA ASN A 48 1.27 -11.14 -1.71
C ASN A 48 0.02 -10.54 -1.06
N GLY A 49 -0.16 -10.69 0.26
CA GLY A 49 -1.30 -10.16 1.02
C GLY A 49 -2.63 -10.89 0.77
N GLN A 50 -2.58 -12.08 0.16
CA GLN A 50 -3.76 -12.87 -0.16
C GLN A 50 -4.21 -13.67 1.07
N LEU A 51 -5.44 -13.44 1.53
CA LEU A 51 -6.09 -14.28 2.53
C LEU A 51 -6.78 -15.44 1.83
N SER A 52 -6.47 -16.67 2.25
CA SER A 52 -7.17 -17.87 1.80
C SER A 52 -7.89 -18.49 2.99
N LEU A 53 -9.19 -18.19 3.11
CA LEU A 53 -10.04 -18.71 4.19
C LEU A 53 -10.73 -19.99 3.70
N THR A 54 -10.47 -21.13 4.34
CA THR A 54 -11.17 -22.38 4.04
C THR A 54 -12.23 -22.65 5.11
N LEU A 55 -13.50 -22.52 4.73
CA LEU A 55 -14.64 -22.79 5.60
C LEU A 55 -15.17 -24.22 5.34
N PRO A 56 -15.04 -25.17 6.27
CA PRO A 56 -15.65 -26.48 6.12
C PRO A 56 -17.18 -26.34 6.09
N LEU A 57 -17.80 -26.72 4.99
CA LEU A 57 -19.25 -26.72 4.80
C LEU A 57 -19.82 -28.09 5.19
N GLY A 58 -19.84 -28.36 6.49
CA GLY A 58 -20.46 -29.55 7.08
C GLY A 58 -19.45 -30.58 7.60
N GLN A 59 -19.97 -31.76 7.94
CA GLN A 59 -19.19 -32.84 8.55
C GLN A 59 -18.28 -33.53 7.52
N GLY A 60 -17.08 -33.94 7.95
CA GLY A 60 -16.20 -34.79 7.15
C GLY A 60 -16.74 -36.22 7.08
N TYR A 61 -16.68 -36.82 5.90
CA TYR A 61 -17.09 -38.18 5.61
C TYR A 61 -15.86 -39.09 5.60
N PRO A 62 -15.69 -39.98 6.59
CA PRO A 62 -14.59 -40.92 6.60
C PRO A 62 -14.76 -41.97 5.49
N VAL A 63 -13.71 -42.19 4.71
CA VAL A 63 -13.58 -43.25 3.70
C VAL A 63 -12.71 -44.40 4.22
N GLY A 64 -12.14 -44.27 5.41
CA GLY A 64 -11.35 -45.29 6.07
C GLY A 64 -10.65 -44.79 7.34
N PRO A 65 -9.73 -45.57 7.93
CA PRO A 65 -9.06 -45.28 9.20
C PRO A 65 -8.16 -44.03 9.21
N GLY A 66 -7.96 -43.37 8.06
CA GLY A 66 -7.10 -42.19 7.95
C GLY A 66 -7.38 -41.32 6.73
N LEU A 67 -8.51 -41.52 6.04
CA LEU A 67 -8.89 -40.72 4.88
C LEU A 67 -10.37 -40.33 5.03
N GLY A 68 -10.66 -39.04 4.90
CA GLY A 68 -12.02 -38.51 4.85
C GLY A 68 -12.11 -37.37 3.85
N TYR A 69 -13.30 -37.12 3.31
CA TYR A 69 -13.58 -35.95 2.47
C TYR A 69 -14.68 -35.11 3.09
N GLY A 70 -14.60 -33.79 3.00
CA GLY A 70 -15.63 -32.87 3.46
C GLY A 70 -15.85 -31.77 2.43
N PRO A 71 -17.08 -31.26 2.27
CA PRO A 71 -17.29 -30.06 1.47
C PRO A 71 -16.62 -28.87 2.17
N ALA A 72 -15.91 -28.03 1.43
CA ALA A 72 -15.33 -26.79 1.95
C ALA A 72 -15.57 -25.65 0.96
N LEU A 73 -15.83 -24.46 1.50
CA LEU A 73 -15.86 -23.21 0.77
C LEU A 73 -14.55 -22.48 1.02
N THR A 74 -13.73 -22.39 -0.01
CA THR A 74 -12.50 -21.60 0.05
C THR A 74 -12.77 -20.22 -0.52
N TYR A 75 -12.60 -19.19 0.31
CA TYR A 75 -12.58 -17.79 -0.09
C TYR A 75 -11.13 -17.34 -0.25
N THR A 76 -10.78 -16.88 -1.45
CA THR A 76 -9.49 -16.23 -1.73
C THR A 76 -9.73 -14.75 -1.97
N SER A 77 -9.12 -13.89 -1.16
CA SER A 77 -9.23 -12.44 -1.33
C SER A 77 -8.25 -11.90 -2.36
N ASN A 78 -8.51 -10.70 -2.89
CA ASN A 78 -7.45 -9.84 -3.42
C ASN A 78 -6.63 -9.25 -2.25
N ARG A 79 -5.52 -8.54 -2.54
CA ARG A 79 -4.76 -7.76 -1.52
C ARG A 79 -5.74 -6.93 -0.70
N TRP A 80 -5.72 -7.11 0.62
CA TRP A 80 -6.55 -6.31 1.52
C TRP A 80 -5.94 -4.92 1.62
N SER A 81 -6.72 -3.87 1.33
CA SER A 81 -6.51 -2.56 1.95
C SER A 81 -7.42 -2.47 3.17
N PHE A 82 -6.86 -2.08 4.31
CA PHE A 82 -7.61 -2.01 5.56
C PHE A 82 -8.22 -0.61 5.71
N ASN A 83 -9.45 -0.42 5.26
CA ASN A 83 -10.16 0.85 5.47
C ASN A 83 -10.93 0.83 6.80
N ASN A 84 -10.47 1.64 7.76
CA ASN A 84 -11.20 1.90 9.00
C ASN A 84 -12.35 2.89 8.73
N PHE A 85 -13.58 2.40 8.54
CA PHE A 85 -14.76 3.25 8.57
C PHE A 85 -15.11 3.59 10.03
N ARG A 86 -14.98 4.86 10.43
CA ARG A 86 -15.66 5.39 11.63
C ARG A 86 -16.85 6.23 11.20
N THR A 87 -18.05 5.70 11.39
CA THR A 87 -19.28 6.48 11.30
C THR A 87 -19.59 7.08 12.68
N CYS A 88 -19.47 8.41 12.81
CA CYS A 88 -20.02 9.15 13.94
C CYS A 88 -21.27 9.90 13.46
N SER A 89 -22.46 9.41 13.80
CA SER A 89 -23.71 10.15 13.61
C SER A 89 -24.07 10.89 14.89
N SER A 90 -24.20 12.21 14.85
CA SER A 90 -24.85 12.94 15.95
C SER A 90 -26.37 12.75 15.86
N PRO A 91 -27.07 12.51 16.98
CA PRO A 91 -28.53 12.53 17.00
C PRO A 91 -29.00 14.00 16.94
N GLY A 92 -29.56 14.42 15.81
CA GLY A 92 -30.22 15.73 15.66
C GLY A 92 -29.57 16.60 14.59
N GLY A 93 -30.23 16.67 13.43
CA GLY A 93 -29.76 17.36 12.23
C GLY A 93 -29.72 18.88 12.34
N THR A 94 -28.63 19.40 12.89
CA THR A 94 -28.16 20.77 12.66
C THR A 94 -26.64 20.78 12.67
N THR A 95 -26.05 21.00 11.49
CA THR A 95 -24.63 21.34 11.33
C THR A 95 -24.41 22.79 11.74
N SER A 96 -23.79 23.02 12.89
CA SER A 96 -23.09 24.28 13.19
C SER A 96 -21.60 23.99 13.33
N LEU A 97 -20.78 24.78 12.64
CA LEU A 97 -19.32 24.80 12.76
C LEU A 97 -18.92 24.96 14.23
N LEU A 98 -18.23 23.95 14.78
CA LEU A 98 -17.53 24.05 16.05
C LEU A 98 -16.04 23.75 15.79
N ASP A 99 -15.25 24.82 15.82
CA ASP A 99 -13.79 24.76 16.04
C ASP A 99 -13.52 24.13 17.40
N PHE A 100 -12.61 23.16 17.52
CA PHE A 100 -11.78 23.04 18.72
C PHE A 100 -10.38 22.46 18.43
N PRO A 101 -9.31 23.05 19.02
CA PRO A 101 -7.95 22.56 18.97
C PRO A 101 -7.62 21.61 20.13
N ASN A 102 -6.59 20.79 19.92
CA ASN A 102 -5.74 20.11 20.91
C ASN A 102 -6.20 18.81 21.61
N ARG A 103 -5.15 18.03 21.91
CA ARG A 103 -5.06 16.71 22.55
C ARG A 103 -6.00 16.50 23.75
N ASP A 104 -6.68 15.33 23.74
CA ASP A 104 -7.04 14.46 24.86
C ASP A 104 -8.49 13.95 24.74
N CYS A 105 -8.66 12.69 24.31
CA CYS A 105 -9.81 11.86 24.67
C CYS A 105 -9.50 10.37 24.52
N LEU A 106 -8.72 9.85 25.47
CA LEU A 106 -8.89 8.49 25.98
C LEU A 106 -9.98 8.53 27.05
N SER A 107 -11.21 8.09 26.75
CA SER A 107 -12.06 7.47 27.78
C SER A 107 -13.18 6.63 27.19
N ARG A 108 -13.40 5.48 27.85
CA ARG A 108 -14.43 4.49 27.62
C ARG A 108 -15.82 5.10 27.84
N VAL A 109 -16.77 4.83 26.95
CA VAL A 109 -18.21 4.91 27.27
C VAL A 109 -18.92 3.68 26.70
N PHE A 110 -19.38 2.82 27.62
CA PHE A 110 -20.43 1.82 27.37
C PHE A 110 -21.75 2.55 27.11
N CYS A 111 -22.48 2.18 26.05
CA CYS A 111 -23.91 2.50 25.95
C CYS A 111 -24.70 1.24 25.61
N ALA A 112 -25.46 0.79 26.61
CA ALA A 112 -26.50 -0.21 26.48
C ALA A 112 -27.70 0.35 25.71
N THR A 113 -28.28 -0.47 24.84
CA THR A 113 -29.56 -0.21 24.17
C THR A 113 -30.73 -0.56 25.10
N SER A 114 -31.63 0.39 25.36
CA SER A 114 -32.99 0.11 25.81
C SER A 114 -33.99 0.81 24.89
N TYR A 115 -34.77 0.00 24.17
CA TYR A 115 -35.92 0.39 23.35
C TYR A 115 -37.11 0.71 24.26
N ALA A 116 -37.79 1.84 24.07
CA ALA A 116 -39.16 2.05 24.57
C ALA A 116 -39.97 3.03 23.70
N GLY A 117 -41.02 2.47 23.09
CA GLY A 117 -42.32 2.99 22.67
C GLY A 117 -42.66 4.49 22.60
N ARG A 118 -43.27 4.85 21.45
CA ARG A 118 -44.06 6.07 21.16
C ARG A 118 -45.14 6.40 22.21
N ALA A 119 -45.34 7.69 22.47
CA ALA A 119 -46.67 8.34 22.60
C ALA A 119 -46.54 9.86 22.35
N GLY A 120 -47.52 10.44 21.64
CA GLY A 120 -47.56 11.86 21.26
C GLY A 120 -48.19 12.78 22.33
N PRO A 121 -48.70 13.96 21.94
CA PRO A 121 -48.16 15.28 22.30
C PRO A 121 -49.04 16.04 23.32
N LEU A 122 -48.56 17.20 23.83
CA LEU A 122 -49.31 18.46 24.05
C LEU A 122 -48.55 19.44 24.97
N GLY A 123 -48.61 20.73 24.65
CA GLY A 123 -48.60 21.82 25.64
C GLY A 123 -47.31 22.64 25.82
N ALA A 124 -47.20 23.74 25.09
CA ALA A 124 -46.63 24.99 25.63
C ALA A 124 -47.64 25.59 26.66
N PRO A 125 -47.34 26.60 27.52
CA PRO A 125 -46.36 27.66 27.28
C PRO A 125 -45.63 28.31 28.50
N SER A 126 -44.67 29.17 28.15
CA SER A 126 -44.37 30.50 28.70
C SER A 126 -43.66 30.73 30.05
N SER A 127 -42.74 31.71 29.95
CA SER A 127 -42.31 32.68 30.97
C SER A 127 -41.32 32.16 32.02
N SER A 128 -40.38 32.93 32.56
CA SER A 128 -39.78 34.24 32.31
C SER A 128 -38.73 34.43 33.42
N SER A 129 -37.85 35.42 33.25
CA SER A 129 -37.01 36.05 34.28
C SER A 129 -35.75 35.30 34.73
N ALA A 130 -34.68 35.93 35.22
CA ALA A 130 -34.02 37.22 35.03
C ALA A 130 -32.90 37.26 36.11
N SER A 131 -31.86 38.06 35.84
CA SER A 131 -30.90 38.62 36.83
C SER A 131 -29.85 37.62 37.39
N ARG A 132 -28.63 37.98 37.79
CA ARG A 132 -27.94 39.26 38.13
C ARG A 132 -26.43 38.88 38.26
N GLU A 133 -25.47 39.55 37.62
CA GLU A 133 -24.78 40.82 37.96
C GLU A 133 -23.58 40.72 38.94
N LYS A 134 -22.50 41.45 38.57
CA LYS A 134 -21.31 41.97 39.32
C LYS A 134 -20.02 41.13 39.35
N LYS A 135 -18.79 41.68 39.42
CA LYS A 135 -18.03 42.91 39.01
C LYS A 135 -16.78 42.98 39.93
N SER A 136 -15.54 43.03 39.40
CA SER A 136 -14.35 43.85 39.83
C SER A 136 -13.05 43.24 39.27
N ARG A 137 -12.22 43.92 38.41
CA ARG A 137 -11.11 44.90 38.61
C ARG A 137 -9.97 44.41 39.53
N ALA A 138 -8.65 44.55 39.29
CA ALA A 138 -7.81 45.25 38.30
C ALA A 138 -6.29 44.88 38.42
N GLY A 139 -5.47 45.22 37.41
CA GLY A 139 -3.98 45.42 37.45
C GLY A 139 -3.14 44.27 36.84
N ALA A 140 -2.10 44.41 36.01
CA ALA A 140 -1.23 45.52 35.58
C ALA A 140 -0.58 45.23 34.18
N ARG A 141 0.27 46.14 33.67
CA ARG A 141 0.60 46.40 32.24
C ARG A 141 2.03 45.97 31.81
N ALA A 142 2.13 45.28 30.65
CA ALA A 142 3.19 45.22 29.59
C ALA A 142 4.61 44.63 29.88
N PRO A 143 5.40 44.17 28.85
CA PRO A 143 5.21 44.19 27.38
C PRO A 143 5.38 42.82 26.64
N ARG A 144 5.03 42.82 25.33
CA ARG A 144 5.25 41.74 24.34
C ARG A 144 6.74 41.50 24.05
N PRO A 145 7.09 40.33 23.45
CA PRO A 145 7.53 40.40 22.06
C PRO A 145 6.90 39.35 21.13
N ASP A 146 6.64 39.83 19.92
CA ASP A 146 6.74 39.21 18.60
C ASP A 146 6.00 37.91 18.25
N THR A 147 5.06 38.13 17.33
CA THR A 147 4.29 37.21 16.52
C THR A 147 5.15 36.26 15.69
N ALA A 148 5.09 34.97 15.98
CA ALA A 148 5.27 33.94 14.96
C ALA A 148 3.97 33.84 14.16
N ALA A 149 4.03 34.17 12.87
CA ALA A 149 2.94 33.95 11.92
C ALA A 149 2.72 32.44 11.78
N GLY A 150 1.73 31.91 12.48
CA GLY A 150 1.30 30.52 12.34
C GLY A 150 0.56 30.33 11.02
N SER A 151 1.12 29.50 10.13
CA SER A 151 0.47 28.97 8.94
C SER A 151 -0.81 28.24 9.36
N ARG A 152 -1.97 28.69 8.87
CA ARG A 152 -3.26 28.06 9.15
C ARG A 152 -3.50 26.95 8.13
N PHE A 153 -3.57 25.70 8.57
CA PHE A 153 -4.03 24.57 7.77
C PHE A 153 -5.53 24.34 8.03
N LEU A 154 -6.31 24.24 6.95
CA LEU A 154 -7.73 23.87 6.99
C LEU A 154 -7.86 22.49 6.34
N VAL A 155 -8.13 21.47 7.15
CA VAL A 155 -8.50 20.12 6.69
C VAL A 155 -10.01 19.99 6.85
N GLY A 156 -10.73 19.77 5.75
CA GLY A 156 -12.17 19.58 5.77
C GLY A 156 -12.55 18.28 5.06
N LEU A 157 -13.05 17.30 5.82
CA LEU A 157 -13.70 16.10 5.30
C LEU A 157 -15.20 16.35 5.19
N THR A 158 -15.78 16.20 4.00
CA THR A 158 -17.23 16.23 3.81
C THR A 158 -17.67 15.05 2.95
N CYS A 159 -18.31 14.06 3.59
CA CYS A 159 -19.15 13.08 2.90
C CYS A 159 -20.60 13.46 3.18
N SER A 160 -21.35 13.90 2.17
CA SER A 160 -22.78 14.22 2.34
C SER A 160 -23.65 13.23 1.58
N LEU A 161 -24.64 12.66 2.28
CA LEU A 161 -25.86 12.14 1.69
C LEU A 161 -26.85 13.31 1.60
N ALA A 162 -26.67 14.20 0.62
CA ALA A 162 -27.64 15.26 0.41
C ALA A 162 -27.65 15.73 -1.04
N SER A 163 -28.81 15.57 -1.69
CA SER A 163 -29.16 16.20 -2.95
C SER A 163 -29.19 17.72 -2.74
N TYR A 164 -28.09 18.42 -2.98
CA TYR A 164 -28.06 19.88 -3.01
C TYR A 164 -27.50 20.40 -4.32
N PHE A 165 -28.33 21.19 -5.01
CA PHE A 165 -27.95 22.11 -6.06
C PHE A 165 -26.93 23.11 -5.50
N LEU A 166 -25.73 23.17 -6.08
CA LEU A 166 -24.80 24.29 -5.90
C LEU A 166 -24.90 25.23 -7.12
N PRO A 167 -24.77 26.55 -6.92
CA PRO A 167 -24.96 27.53 -7.99
C PRO A 167 -23.82 27.48 -9.01
N GLU A 168 -24.20 27.64 -10.28
CA GLU A 168 -23.36 27.60 -11.48
C GLU A 168 -22.16 28.55 -11.40
N LYS A 169 -20.96 27.98 -11.21
CA LYS A 169 -19.67 28.43 -11.77
C LYS A 169 -18.56 27.44 -11.40
N THR A 170 -18.74 26.19 -11.82
CA THR A 170 -17.71 25.15 -11.85
C THR A 170 -17.81 24.52 -13.23
N VAL A 171 -16.67 24.19 -13.85
CA VAL A 171 -16.58 23.63 -15.21
C VAL A 171 -17.63 22.53 -15.39
N GLY A 172 -18.63 22.81 -16.21
CA GLY A 172 -19.75 21.91 -16.48
C GLY A 172 -19.29 20.76 -17.36
N VAL A 173 -19.35 19.54 -16.81
CA VAL A 173 -19.43 18.32 -17.59
C VAL A 173 -20.82 17.77 -17.30
N ASP A 174 -21.74 17.98 -18.24
CA ASP A 174 -23.10 17.43 -18.18
C ASP A 174 -23.06 15.92 -18.43
N PHE A 175 -23.61 15.14 -17.50
CA PHE A 175 -23.69 13.68 -17.62
C PHE A 175 -25.02 13.26 -18.29
N PRO A 176 -25.01 12.35 -19.28
CA PRO A 176 -26.22 11.66 -19.70
C PRO A 176 -26.69 10.71 -18.57
N ARG A 177 -27.84 11.03 -17.95
CA ARG A 177 -28.48 10.17 -16.94
C ARG A 177 -29.12 8.96 -17.59
N ALA A 178 -28.69 7.74 -17.25
CA ALA A 178 -29.50 6.55 -17.41
C ALA A 178 -30.51 6.45 -16.24
N PRO A 179 -31.79 6.11 -16.46
CA PRO A 179 -32.75 5.93 -15.37
C PRO A 179 -32.36 4.74 -14.48
N GLY A 180 -32.10 4.98 -13.19
CA GLY A 180 -31.94 3.93 -12.17
C GLY A 180 -30.61 3.90 -11.40
N ASP A 181 -29.63 4.73 -11.75
CA ASP A 181 -28.32 4.73 -11.09
C ASP A 181 -28.28 5.73 -9.91
N SER A 182 -27.85 5.24 -8.74
CA SER A 182 -27.58 6.06 -7.55
C SER A 182 -26.07 6.17 -7.36
N PHE A 183 -25.52 7.37 -7.52
CA PHE A 183 -24.09 7.66 -7.27
C PHE A 183 -23.92 8.26 -5.88
N ILE A 184 -22.99 7.72 -5.09
CA ILE A 184 -22.53 8.35 -3.84
C ILE A 184 -21.17 8.99 -4.12
N PRO A 185 -21.06 10.33 -4.14
CA PRO A 185 -19.79 11.01 -4.30
C PRO A 185 -19.06 11.13 -2.95
N CYS A 186 -17.78 10.73 -2.92
CA CYS A 186 -16.85 11.07 -1.85
C CYS A 186 -15.87 12.13 -2.36
N HIS A 187 -15.66 13.22 -1.61
CA HIS A 187 -14.76 14.30 -1.98
C HIS A 187 -13.63 14.44 -0.96
N HIS A 188 -12.38 14.42 -1.44
CA HIS A 188 -11.20 14.74 -0.65
C HIS A 188 -10.54 15.99 -1.22
N ARG A 189 -10.25 16.96 -0.37
CA ARG A 189 -9.64 18.25 -0.73
C ARG A 189 -8.42 18.47 0.15
N THR A 190 -7.26 18.58 -0.48
CA THR A 190 -5.99 18.92 0.19
C THR A 190 -5.43 20.19 -0.42
N THR A 191 -4.76 21.00 0.37
CA THR A 191 -4.12 22.21 -0.14
C THR A 191 -2.80 22.40 0.57
N VAL A 192 -1.71 22.39 -0.19
CA VAL A 192 -0.34 22.54 0.28
C VAL A 192 0.17 23.91 -0.13
N THR A 193 0.52 24.73 0.86
CA THR A 193 1.15 26.04 0.62
C THR A 193 2.67 25.94 0.79
N ASP A 194 3.42 26.56 -0.10
CA ASP A 194 4.86 26.80 -0.01
C ASP A 194 5.17 27.61 1.27
N PRO A 195 6.24 27.29 2.05
CA PRO A 195 6.72 28.11 3.16
C PRO A 195 6.94 29.61 2.85
N LEU A 196 7.14 30.02 1.59
CA LEU A 196 7.20 31.44 1.22
C LEU A 196 5.80 32.10 1.10
N GLY A 197 4.72 31.34 1.25
CA GLY A 197 3.34 31.83 1.20
C GLY A 197 2.86 32.23 -0.20
N ASN A 198 3.71 32.11 -1.22
CA ASN A 198 3.43 32.62 -2.57
C ASN A 198 2.66 31.61 -3.43
N ASP A 199 2.94 30.31 -3.27
CA ASP A 199 2.36 29.25 -4.11
C ASP A 199 1.58 28.22 -3.28
N THR A 200 0.27 28.10 -3.56
CA THR A 200 -0.63 27.10 -2.97
C THR A 200 -1.07 26.04 -3.99
N VAL A 201 -0.47 24.85 -3.92
CA VAL A 201 -0.90 23.68 -4.71
C VAL A 201 -2.13 23.07 -4.07
N SER A 202 -3.27 23.05 -4.77
CA SER A 202 -4.50 22.43 -4.27
C SER A 202 -4.80 21.15 -5.03
N TYR A 203 -5.23 20.13 -4.30
CA TYR A 203 -5.64 18.85 -4.84
C TYR A 203 -7.09 18.55 -4.49
N PHE A 204 -7.81 17.95 -5.44
CA PHE A 204 -9.15 17.46 -5.21
C PHE A 204 -9.31 16.08 -5.84
N THR A 205 -9.70 15.09 -5.04
CA THR A 205 -10.25 13.83 -5.56
C THR A 205 -11.74 13.77 -5.35
N SER A 206 -12.44 13.26 -6.36
CA SER A 206 -13.79 12.76 -6.19
C SER A 206 -13.89 11.33 -6.68
N SER A 207 -14.47 10.47 -5.85
CA SER A 207 -14.74 9.08 -6.18
C SER A 207 -16.25 8.86 -6.20
N TYR A 208 -16.74 8.21 -7.24
CA TYR A 208 -18.16 7.90 -7.40
C TYR A 208 -18.32 6.39 -7.27
N ALA A 209 -19.17 5.93 -6.35
CA ALA A 209 -19.51 4.52 -6.24
C ALA A 209 -20.77 4.20 -7.06
N LEU A 210 -20.72 3.11 -7.84
CA LEU A 210 -21.89 2.53 -8.49
C LEU A 210 -22.55 1.52 -7.56
N HIS A 211 -23.87 1.61 -7.44
CA HIS A 211 -24.71 0.64 -6.74
C HIS A 211 -25.50 -0.18 -7.75
N ARG A 212 -24.89 -1.23 -8.33
CA ARG A 212 -25.62 -2.23 -9.12
C ARG A 212 -25.16 -3.64 -8.78
N GLY A 213 -26.02 -4.38 -8.09
CA GLY A 213 -25.98 -5.83 -8.11
C GLY A 213 -27.07 -6.36 -9.03
N SER A 214 -26.71 -7.10 -10.08
CA SER A 214 -27.68 -7.80 -10.95
C SER A 214 -28.45 -8.93 -10.23
N TYR A 215 -28.12 -9.22 -8.96
CA TYR A 215 -28.71 -10.30 -8.16
C TYR A 215 -29.26 -9.84 -6.80
N GLY A 216 -29.52 -8.53 -6.62
CA GLY A 216 -30.07 -8.00 -5.37
C GLY A 216 -29.09 -7.97 -4.19
N LEU A 217 -27.80 -8.28 -4.41
CA LEU A 217 -26.75 -8.02 -3.44
C LEU A 217 -26.13 -6.64 -3.71
N PRO A 218 -26.10 -5.73 -2.71
CA PRO A 218 -25.44 -4.44 -2.88
C PRO A 218 -23.94 -4.65 -3.05
N PHE A 219 -23.42 -4.40 -4.25
CA PHE A 219 -22.00 -4.16 -4.47
C PHE A 219 -21.77 -2.64 -4.58
N THR A 220 -20.71 -2.15 -3.93
CA THR A 220 -20.26 -0.76 -3.97
C THR A 220 -18.82 -0.73 -4.44
N GLY A 221 -18.62 -0.68 -5.76
CA GLY A 221 -17.32 -0.42 -6.36
C GLY A 221 -17.19 1.06 -6.71
N VAL A 222 -16.01 1.65 -6.52
CA VAL A 222 -15.70 2.96 -7.11
C VAL A 222 -15.72 2.78 -8.62
N SER A 223 -16.63 3.45 -9.31
CA SER A 223 -16.77 3.37 -10.77
C SER A 223 -15.94 4.41 -11.50
N LYS A 224 -15.66 5.54 -10.84
CA LYS A 224 -14.94 6.67 -11.42
C LYS A 224 -14.15 7.39 -10.33
N ARG A 225 -12.94 7.82 -10.66
CA ARG A 225 -12.11 8.71 -9.84
C ARG A 225 -11.69 9.91 -10.69
N LEU A 226 -12.05 11.10 -10.22
CA LEU A 226 -11.51 12.35 -10.73
C LEU A 226 -10.37 12.79 -9.82
N THR A 227 -9.22 13.11 -10.40
CA THR A 227 -8.01 13.53 -9.70
C THR A 227 -7.61 14.90 -10.24
N SER A 228 -7.76 15.96 -9.44
CA SER A 228 -7.47 17.33 -9.85
C SER A 228 -6.23 17.87 -9.14
N LEU A 229 -5.27 18.37 -9.91
CA LEU A 229 -4.05 19.02 -9.43
C LEU A 229 -4.05 20.48 -9.86
N LYS A 230 -4.11 21.40 -8.90
CA LYS A 230 -3.96 22.83 -9.14
C LYS A 230 -2.57 23.25 -8.72
N VAL A 231 -1.75 23.65 -9.68
CA VAL A 231 -0.44 24.25 -9.40
C VAL A 231 -0.52 25.76 -9.65
N PRO A 232 -0.16 26.61 -8.67
CA PRO A 232 -0.09 28.06 -8.80
C PRO A 232 0.71 28.50 -10.02
N SER A 233 0.36 29.65 -10.58
CA SER A 233 1.07 30.29 -11.69
C SER A 233 1.11 29.51 -13.02
N ILE A 234 0.60 28.26 -13.03
CA ILE A 234 0.59 27.37 -14.20
C ILE A 234 -0.85 27.17 -14.68
N THR A 235 -1.63 26.22 -14.14
CA THR A 235 -3.08 25.98 -14.40
C THR A 235 -3.61 24.87 -13.45
N THR A 236 -4.94 24.70 -13.35
CA THR A 236 -5.57 23.49 -12.79
C THR A 236 -5.69 22.41 -13.85
N TYR A 237 -5.25 21.20 -13.52
CA TYR A 237 -5.37 20.00 -14.34
C TYR A 237 -6.28 19.00 -13.64
N ALA A 238 -7.04 18.22 -14.40
CA ALA A 238 -7.90 17.17 -13.89
C ALA A 238 -7.72 15.92 -14.74
N PHE A 239 -7.70 14.77 -14.08
CA PHE A 239 -7.55 13.46 -14.68
C PHE A 239 -8.75 12.60 -14.29
N GLU A 240 -9.35 11.94 -15.26
CA GLU A 240 -10.49 11.05 -15.05
C GLU A 240 -10.05 9.60 -15.25
N THR A 241 -10.47 8.71 -14.37
CA THR A 241 -10.19 7.27 -14.45
C THR A 241 -11.48 6.51 -14.18
N ASP A 242 -11.82 5.59 -15.06
CA ASP A 242 -12.99 4.72 -14.90
C ASP A 242 -12.57 3.32 -14.48
N PHE A 243 -13.36 2.74 -13.59
CA PHE A 243 -13.17 1.42 -13.02
C PHE A 243 -14.43 0.61 -13.24
N ASN A 244 -14.33 -0.41 -14.07
CA ASN A 244 -15.44 -1.27 -14.41
C ASN A 244 -15.34 -2.57 -13.59
N TRP A 245 -16.49 -3.08 -13.15
CA TRP A 245 -16.56 -4.20 -12.21
C TRP A 245 -17.39 -5.35 -12.79
N HIS A 246 -16.87 -6.55 -12.63
CA HIS A 246 -17.64 -7.77 -12.86
C HIS A 246 -18.72 -7.91 -11.76
N PRO A 247 -19.89 -8.53 -12.04
CA PRO A 247 -20.92 -8.79 -11.02
C PRO A 247 -20.48 -9.58 -9.78
N LEU A 248 -19.28 -10.17 -9.81
CA LEU A 248 -18.67 -10.88 -8.68
C LEU A 248 -17.83 -9.96 -7.77
N GLY A 249 -17.80 -8.66 -8.06
CA GLY A 249 -17.06 -7.66 -7.27
C GLY A 249 -15.56 -7.58 -7.56
N VAL A 250 -15.09 -8.23 -8.63
CA VAL A 250 -13.71 -8.09 -9.13
C VAL A 250 -13.65 -7.06 -10.25
N LEU A 251 -12.53 -6.35 -10.35
CA LEU A 251 -12.32 -5.33 -11.37
C LEU A 251 -12.25 -5.99 -12.76
N SER A 252 -13.15 -5.62 -13.66
CA SER A 252 -13.19 -6.14 -15.03
C SER A 252 -12.17 -5.44 -15.92
N ASP A 253 -12.07 -4.12 -15.80
CA ASP A 253 -11.18 -3.31 -16.60
C ASP A 253 -11.04 -1.90 -16.00
N ILE A 254 -10.00 -1.19 -16.43
CA ILE A 254 -9.71 0.20 -16.06
C ILE A 254 -9.53 0.99 -17.35
N ASP A 255 -10.26 2.09 -17.49
CA ASP A 255 -9.91 3.14 -18.43
C ASP A 255 -8.88 4.06 -17.77
N TYR A 256 -7.67 4.05 -18.32
CA TYR A 256 -6.52 4.71 -17.72
C TYR A 256 -6.71 6.22 -17.68
N PRO A 257 -6.06 6.91 -16.73
CA PRO A 257 -6.25 8.33 -16.48
C PRO A 257 -6.21 9.19 -17.76
N GLU A 258 -7.30 9.86 -18.10
CA GLU A 258 -7.37 10.82 -19.19
C GLU A 258 -7.31 12.25 -18.67
N CYS A 259 -6.44 13.08 -19.27
CA CYS A 259 -6.31 14.47 -18.87
C CYS A 259 -7.43 15.31 -19.50
N LEU A 260 -8.25 15.95 -18.67
CA LEU A 260 -9.41 16.75 -19.09
C LEU A 260 -9.06 18.19 -19.49
N HIS A 261 -7.82 18.61 -19.29
CA HIS A 261 -7.41 19.99 -19.56
C HIS A 261 -6.88 20.15 -21.01
N PRO A 262 -7.22 21.22 -21.75
CA PRO A 262 -6.85 21.37 -23.17
C PRO A 262 -5.34 21.28 -23.49
N ARG A 263 -4.47 21.60 -22.54
CA ARG A 263 -3.00 21.52 -22.71
C ARG A 263 -2.44 20.08 -22.69
N CYS A 264 -3.19 19.13 -22.17
CA CYS A 264 -2.76 17.74 -21.95
C CYS A 264 -3.75 16.71 -22.51
N SER A 265 -4.98 17.11 -22.80
CA SER A 265 -6.00 16.27 -23.42
C SER A 265 -5.50 15.75 -24.77
N GLY A 266 -5.70 14.44 -25.01
CA GLY A 266 -5.24 13.74 -26.20
C GLY A 266 -3.72 13.57 -26.33
N ARG A 267 -2.92 13.95 -25.31
CA ARG A 267 -1.46 13.73 -25.32
C ARG A 267 -1.06 12.29 -24.98
N ALA A 268 -1.85 11.63 -24.13
CA ALA A 268 -1.73 10.19 -23.90
C ALA A 268 -2.74 9.45 -24.77
N PRO A 269 -2.39 8.32 -25.37
CA PRO A 269 -3.37 7.45 -26.03
C PRO A 269 -4.44 6.97 -25.03
N PRO A 270 -5.72 6.94 -25.43
CA PRO A 270 -6.76 6.26 -24.66
C PRO A 270 -6.35 4.81 -24.45
N ARG A 271 -6.43 4.34 -23.20
CA ARG A 271 -6.06 2.96 -22.87
C ARG A 271 -7.09 2.36 -21.94
N ASN A 272 -7.72 1.28 -22.39
CA ASN A 272 -8.47 0.37 -21.56
C ASN A 272 -7.59 -0.86 -21.25
N VAL A 273 -7.46 -1.21 -19.98
CA VAL A 273 -6.78 -2.44 -19.54
C VAL A 273 -7.81 -3.38 -18.96
N ALA A 274 -8.10 -4.44 -19.70
CA ALA A 274 -9.05 -5.46 -19.29
C ALA A 274 -8.39 -6.64 -18.55
N TYR A 275 -9.18 -7.28 -17.71
CA TYR A 275 -8.81 -8.41 -16.88
C TYR A 275 -9.74 -9.59 -17.14
N SER A 276 -9.16 -10.72 -17.53
CA SER A 276 -9.91 -11.97 -17.70
C SER A 276 -9.79 -12.83 -16.46
N TYR A 277 -10.89 -13.45 -16.05
CA TYR A 277 -10.93 -14.32 -14.88
C TYR A 277 -11.56 -15.67 -15.21
N THR A 278 -11.08 -16.71 -14.55
CA THR A 278 -11.72 -18.03 -14.52
C THR A 278 -11.81 -18.50 -13.08
N ARG A 279 -13.02 -18.76 -12.59
CA ARG A 279 -13.26 -19.19 -11.19
C ARG A 279 -12.61 -18.26 -10.14
N GLY A 280 -12.65 -16.95 -10.38
CA GLY A 280 -12.09 -15.93 -9.48
C GLY A 280 -10.58 -15.67 -9.63
N PHE A 281 -9.85 -16.55 -10.33
CA PHE A 281 -8.43 -16.33 -10.61
C PHE A 281 -8.25 -15.55 -11.90
N GLN A 282 -7.34 -14.57 -11.90
CA GLN A 282 -7.05 -13.78 -13.08
C GLN A 282 -6.24 -14.59 -14.09
N THR A 283 -6.79 -14.86 -15.27
CA THR A 283 -6.17 -15.74 -16.27
C THR A 283 -5.51 -15.01 -17.43
N ALA A 284 -5.76 -13.71 -17.61
CA ALA A 284 -5.09 -12.90 -18.64
C ALA A 284 -5.20 -11.40 -18.35
N VAL A 285 -4.31 -10.64 -18.99
CA VAL A 285 -4.43 -9.20 -19.23
C VAL A 285 -4.26 -9.00 -20.73
N PRO A 286 -5.36 -9.05 -21.53
CA PRO A 286 -5.26 -8.93 -22.98
C PRO A 286 -4.41 -7.74 -23.42
N GLY A 287 -3.54 -7.96 -24.39
CA GLY A 287 -2.52 -6.97 -24.83
C GLY A 287 -1.17 -7.09 -24.13
N TYR A 288 -1.11 -7.63 -22.90
CA TYR A 288 0.13 -7.69 -22.10
C TYR A 288 0.51 -9.11 -21.63
N ALA A 289 -0.47 -9.89 -21.20
CA ALA A 289 -0.33 -11.30 -20.82
C ALA A 289 -1.47 -12.12 -21.42
N SER A 290 -1.13 -13.06 -22.31
CA SER A 290 -2.11 -13.94 -22.97
C SER A 290 -2.59 -15.07 -22.06
N SER A 291 -1.79 -15.46 -21.07
CA SER A 291 -2.17 -16.47 -20.08
C SER A 291 -1.45 -16.23 -18.76
N ILE A 292 -2.18 -16.42 -17.67
CA ILE A 292 -1.68 -16.45 -16.29
C ILE A 292 -2.20 -17.74 -15.67
N THR A 293 -1.28 -18.56 -15.15
CA THR A 293 -1.59 -19.84 -14.52
C THR A 293 -1.13 -19.86 -13.08
N TYR A 294 -1.80 -20.68 -12.28
CA TYR A 294 -1.56 -20.83 -10.86
C TYR A 294 -1.32 -22.31 -10.54
N GLN A 295 -0.54 -22.55 -9.49
CA GLN A 295 -0.28 -23.86 -8.92
C GLN A 295 -1.02 -24.03 -7.59
N GLY A 296 -0.80 -25.15 -6.92
CA GLY A 296 -1.40 -25.43 -5.61
C GLY A 296 -1.24 -24.26 -4.63
N GLY A 297 -2.26 -24.02 -3.81
CA GLY A 297 -2.29 -22.88 -2.88
C GLY A 297 -2.59 -21.52 -3.53
N GLY A 298 -2.83 -21.47 -4.84
CA GLY A 298 -3.12 -20.23 -5.56
C GLY A 298 -1.87 -19.39 -5.85
N MET A 299 -0.67 -19.94 -5.64
CA MET A 299 0.57 -19.28 -6.01
C MET A 299 0.67 -19.15 -7.54
N LEU A 300 1.18 -18.02 -8.02
CA LEU A 300 1.47 -17.82 -9.44
C LEU A 300 2.41 -18.93 -9.92
N HIS A 301 2.12 -19.52 -11.09
CA HIS A 301 2.98 -20.53 -11.72
C HIS A 301 3.66 -19.96 -12.96
N GLN A 302 2.89 -19.37 -13.87
CA GLN A 302 3.45 -18.82 -15.11
C GLN A 302 2.64 -17.63 -15.63
N VAL A 303 3.35 -16.66 -16.19
CA VAL A 303 2.79 -15.58 -17.01
C VAL A 303 3.35 -15.71 -18.42
N GLN A 304 2.48 -15.92 -19.39
CA GLN A 304 2.81 -15.85 -20.80
C GLN A 304 2.58 -14.42 -21.29
N HIS A 305 3.66 -13.69 -21.52
CA HIS A 305 3.60 -12.33 -22.04
C HIS A 305 3.32 -12.31 -23.54
N THR A 306 2.67 -11.25 -24.01
CA THR A 306 2.31 -11.09 -25.44
C THR A 306 3.51 -10.90 -26.36
N ASN A 307 4.67 -10.46 -25.83
CA ASN A 307 5.94 -10.43 -26.56
C ASN A 307 6.65 -11.80 -26.68
N GLY A 308 5.97 -12.90 -26.31
CA GLY A 308 6.49 -14.27 -26.38
C GLY A 308 7.36 -14.69 -25.21
N VAL A 309 7.60 -13.82 -24.22
CA VAL A 309 8.36 -14.18 -23.02
C VAL A 309 7.49 -14.95 -22.04
N SER A 310 7.99 -16.08 -21.55
CA SER A 310 7.33 -16.88 -20.51
C SER A 310 8.06 -16.66 -19.19
N TYR A 311 7.40 -16.02 -18.22
CA TYR A 311 7.89 -15.87 -16.85
C TYR A 311 7.35 -17.02 -16.00
N THR A 312 8.22 -17.80 -15.38
CA THR A 312 7.84 -18.99 -14.59
C THR A 312 8.31 -18.86 -13.15
N LEU A 313 7.42 -19.16 -12.22
CA LEU A 313 7.67 -19.22 -10.78
C LEU A 313 7.36 -20.64 -10.29
N GLU A 314 8.40 -21.42 -10.05
CA GLU A 314 8.28 -22.80 -9.59
C GLU A 314 8.04 -22.84 -8.08
N ARG A 315 7.22 -23.77 -7.60
CA ARG A 315 6.93 -23.96 -6.17
C ARG A 315 7.90 -24.92 -5.52
N GLU A 316 8.34 -24.60 -4.31
CA GLU A 316 9.04 -25.57 -3.46
C GLU A 316 8.09 -26.68 -3.01
N THR A 317 8.43 -27.93 -3.30
CA THR A 317 7.61 -29.11 -2.92
C THR A 317 8.10 -29.82 -1.67
N ALA A 318 9.27 -29.45 -1.15
CA ALA A 318 9.86 -30.05 0.05
C ALA A 318 9.11 -29.68 1.34
N SER A 319 8.37 -28.56 1.34
CA SER A 319 7.53 -28.14 2.45
C SER A 319 6.08 -27.90 2.02
N ALA A 320 5.18 -27.79 3.00
CA ALA A 320 3.79 -27.42 2.75
C ALA A 320 3.61 -25.91 2.46
N LEU A 321 4.66 -25.10 2.58
CA LEU A 321 4.59 -23.65 2.39
C LEU A 321 4.60 -23.28 0.90
N ASP A 322 3.75 -22.33 0.52
CA ASP A 322 3.75 -21.75 -0.82
C ASP A 322 4.86 -20.70 -0.91
N ARG A 323 6.03 -21.13 -1.37
CA ARG A 323 7.20 -20.27 -1.59
C ARG A 323 7.97 -20.65 -2.85
N PRO A 324 8.72 -19.70 -3.45
CA PRO A 324 9.47 -19.94 -4.68
C PRO A 324 10.53 -21.03 -4.52
N TYR A 325 10.65 -21.88 -5.54
CA TYR A 325 11.79 -22.77 -5.73
C TYR A 325 12.77 -22.22 -6.75
N ARG A 326 12.26 -21.58 -7.81
CA ARG A 326 13.05 -20.96 -8.88
C ARG A 326 12.16 -19.99 -9.64
N ILE A 327 12.76 -18.87 -10.06
CA ILE A 327 12.11 -17.89 -10.93
C ILE A 327 12.98 -17.73 -12.18
N SER A 328 12.36 -17.84 -13.35
CA SER A 328 13.08 -17.74 -14.62
C SER A 328 12.22 -17.22 -15.77
N THR A 329 12.88 -16.79 -16.85
CA THR A 329 12.27 -16.52 -18.14
C THR A 329 12.88 -17.36 -19.24
N ASN A 330 12.12 -17.61 -20.32
CA ASN A 330 12.65 -18.21 -21.55
C ASN A 330 13.60 -17.25 -22.33
N ARG A 331 14.00 -16.13 -21.74
CA ARG A 331 14.95 -15.14 -22.28
C ARG A 331 16.22 -15.02 -21.45
N GLY A 332 16.62 -16.11 -20.80
CA GLY A 332 17.95 -16.25 -20.19
C GLY A 332 18.11 -15.64 -18.80
N TRP A 333 17.06 -15.03 -18.23
CA TRP A 333 17.08 -14.67 -16.82
C TRP A 333 16.63 -15.85 -15.97
N ASP A 334 17.43 -16.17 -14.96
CA ASP A 334 17.17 -17.25 -14.01
C ASP A 334 17.79 -16.86 -12.67
N THR A 335 16.98 -16.97 -11.63
CA THR A 335 17.43 -16.75 -10.23
C THR A 335 18.27 -17.92 -9.72
N GLY A 336 18.11 -19.11 -10.30
CA GLY A 336 18.61 -20.35 -9.72
C GLY A 336 17.70 -20.86 -8.59
N ILE A 337 18.15 -21.90 -7.90
CA ILE A 337 17.34 -22.58 -6.89
C ILE A 337 17.35 -21.79 -5.59
N TYR A 338 16.16 -21.55 -5.04
CA TYR A 338 15.98 -21.03 -3.69
C TYR A 338 16.17 -22.16 -2.68
N ALA A 339 16.98 -21.89 -1.66
CA ALA A 339 17.09 -22.75 -0.50
C ALA A 339 16.77 -21.98 0.77
N TYR A 340 16.14 -22.67 1.72
CA TYR A 340 15.69 -22.10 2.97
C TYR A 340 16.38 -22.74 4.17
N ASP A 341 16.53 -21.99 5.26
CA ASP A 341 16.93 -22.54 6.56
C ASP A 341 15.72 -23.12 7.32
N GLY A 342 15.97 -23.76 8.47
CA GLY A 342 14.90 -24.34 9.31
C GLY A 342 13.97 -23.30 9.94
N ALA A 343 14.33 -22.01 9.89
CA ALA A 343 13.52 -20.89 10.36
C ALA A 343 12.70 -20.24 9.23
N GLY A 344 12.83 -20.73 8.00
CA GLY A 344 12.12 -20.26 6.81
C GLY A 344 12.81 -19.11 6.07
N ASN A 345 14.01 -18.68 6.49
CA ASN A 345 14.74 -17.62 5.81
C ASN A 345 15.35 -18.14 4.51
N VAL A 346 15.40 -17.31 3.47
CA VAL A 346 16.12 -17.60 2.22
C VAL A 346 17.61 -17.63 2.53
N LYS A 347 18.22 -18.81 2.60
CA LYS A 347 19.67 -18.96 2.86
C LYS A 347 20.51 -18.95 1.59
N GLN A 348 19.90 -19.23 0.44
CA GLN A 348 20.60 -19.29 -0.84
C GLN A 348 19.63 -19.02 -2.00
N ILE A 349 20.11 -18.34 -3.04
CA ILE A 349 19.43 -18.19 -4.33
C ILE A 349 20.45 -18.47 -5.43
N GLY A 350 20.32 -19.62 -6.09
CA GLY A 350 21.33 -20.09 -7.04
C GLY A 350 22.68 -20.29 -6.35
N THR A 351 23.68 -19.49 -6.71
CA THR A 351 25.02 -19.49 -6.08
C THR A 351 25.19 -18.45 -4.99
N GLN A 352 24.21 -17.56 -4.79
CA GLN A 352 24.30 -16.43 -3.85
C GLN A 352 23.89 -16.88 -2.46
N ASP A 353 24.78 -16.71 -1.48
CA ASP A 353 24.52 -17.05 -0.09
C ASP A 353 23.96 -15.87 0.74
N PHE A 354 23.04 -16.20 1.64
CA PHE A 354 22.45 -15.28 2.59
C PHE A 354 22.54 -15.86 4.01
N ARG A 355 23.06 -15.06 4.94
CA ARG A 355 23.30 -15.46 6.32
C ARG A 355 22.52 -14.56 7.26
N TYR A 356 22.03 -15.16 8.33
CA TYR A 356 21.23 -14.50 9.35
C TYR A 356 21.79 -14.76 10.73
N ASP A 357 21.60 -13.81 11.62
CA ASP A 357 21.82 -14.04 13.04
C ASP A 357 20.67 -14.84 13.68
N ARG A 358 20.81 -15.16 14.97
CA ARG A 358 19.81 -15.92 15.74
C ARG A 358 18.43 -15.24 15.83
N PHE A 359 18.35 -13.95 15.50
CA PHE A 359 17.11 -13.17 15.50
C PHE A 359 16.57 -12.97 14.07
N LYS A 360 17.02 -13.78 13.10
CA LYS A 360 16.63 -13.71 11.69
C LYS A 360 16.98 -12.39 11.00
N ARG A 361 17.94 -11.62 11.52
CA ARG A 361 18.42 -10.40 10.85
C ARG A 361 19.55 -10.76 9.91
N MET A 362 19.55 -10.19 8.71
CA MET A 362 20.55 -10.53 7.70
C MET A 362 21.94 -10.04 8.12
N SER A 363 22.89 -10.95 8.34
CA SER A 363 24.28 -10.58 8.63
C SER A 363 25.12 -10.39 7.37
N SER A 364 24.81 -11.14 6.30
CA SER A 364 25.51 -11.06 5.00
C SER A 364 24.60 -11.54 3.89
N GLY A 365 24.68 -10.91 2.71
CA GLY A 365 24.01 -11.35 1.50
C GLY A 365 24.85 -11.08 0.26
N GLU A 366 24.77 -11.99 -0.71
CA GLU A 366 25.51 -11.91 -1.97
C GLU A 366 24.62 -11.51 -3.14
N VAL A 367 25.23 -10.83 -4.11
CA VAL A 367 24.64 -10.52 -5.40
C VAL A 367 25.70 -10.67 -6.48
N SER A 368 25.34 -11.34 -7.59
CA SER A 368 26.24 -11.52 -8.72
C SER A 368 25.95 -10.49 -9.80
N VAL A 369 26.97 -9.74 -10.21
CA VAL A 369 26.89 -8.71 -11.26
C VAL A 369 27.96 -9.00 -12.30
N SER A 370 27.55 -9.32 -13.53
CA SER A 370 28.48 -9.64 -14.63
C SER A 370 29.50 -10.73 -14.29
N GLY A 371 29.08 -11.75 -13.52
CA GLY A 371 29.93 -12.87 -13.09
C GLY A 371 30.88 -12.53 -11.94
N GLN A 372 30.77 -11.34 -11.33
CA GLN A 372 31.48 -10.99 -10.10
C GLN A 372 30.52 -10.97 -8.91
N ASP A 373 30.89 -11.70 -7.87
CA ASP A 373 30.12 -11.71 -6.64
C ASP A 373 30.46 -10.49 -5.80
N ARG A 374 29.41 -9.81 -5.36
CA ARG A 374 29.46 -8.64 -4.49
C ARG A 374 28.70 -8.96 -3.21
N VAL A 375 29.19 -8.42 -2.11
CA VAL A 375 28.67 -8.75 -0.77
C VAL A 375 28.13 -7.50 -0.10
N GLN A 376 27.00 -7.63 0.59
CA GLN A 376 26.53 -6.66 1.56
C GLN A 376 26.47 -7.31 2.95
N SER A 377 27.16 -6.74 3.93
CA SER A 377 27.18 -7.24 5.31
C SER A 377 26.69 -6.20 6.30
N ALA A 378 26.03 -6.66 7.36
CA ALA A 378 25.35 -5.81 8.31
C ALA A 378 25.62 -6.24 9.76
N ASN A 379 25.78 -5.27 10.64
CA ASN A 379 25.89 -5.48 12.09
C ASN A 379 24.83 -4.70 12.83
N TYR A 380 24.38 -5.26 13.95
CA TYR A 380 23.25 -4.73 14.71
C TYR A 380 23.54 -4.66 16.20
N ASP A 381 22.86 -3.76 16.88
CA ASP A 381 22.77 -3.79 18.34
C ASP A 381 21.66 -4.74 18.83
N VAL A 382 21.43 -4.77 20.14
CA VAL A 382 20.38 -5.57 20.77
C VAL A 382 18.97 -5.01 20.55
N TYR A 383 18.85 -3.75 20.12
CA TYR A 383 17.59 -3.04 19.88
C TYR A 383 17.19 -3.00 18.40
N ASN A 384 17.82 -3.84 17.58
CA ASN A 384 17.54 -3.95 16.15
C ASN A 384 17.97 -2.72 15.33
N ASN A 385 18.88 -1.89 15.81
CA ASN A 385 19.49 -0.83 15.01
C ASN A 385 20.61 -1.40 14.13
N LEU A 386 20.61 -1.02 12.85
CA LEU A 386 21.70 -1.28 11.92
C LEU A 386 22.86 -0.32 12.22
N LEU A 387 23.95 -0.84 12.78
CA LEU A 387 25.14 -0.12 13.23
C LEU A 387 26.24 -0.02 12.17
N SER A 388 26.26 -0.94 11.23
CA SER A 388 27.13 -0.83 10.06
C SER A 388 26.51 -1.55 8.89
N LEU A 389 26.55 -0.94 7.72
CA LEU A 389 26.20 -1.57 6.45
C LEU A 389 27.43 -1.46 5.54
N THR A 390 28.06 -2.58 5.25
CA THR A 390 29.22 -2.63 4.35
C THR A 390 28.77 -3.17 3.01
N THR A 391 28.82 -2.32 1.97
CA THR A 391 28.43 -2.68 0.61
C THR A 391 29.68 -2.77 -0.24
N ASN A 392 30.01 -3.98 -0.71
CA ASN A 392 31.14 -4.28 -1.59
C ASN A 392 32.47 -3.66 -1.11
N GLY A 393 32.78 -3.84 0.18
CA GLY A 393 33.99 -3.32 0.83
C GLY A 393 33.87 -1.89 1.37
N SER A 394 32.88 -1.11 0.95
CA SER A 394 32.63 0.24 1.46
C SER A 394 31.74 0.20 2.69
N ALA A 395 32.33 0.45 3.87
CA ALA A 395 31.61 0.44 5.14
C ALA A 395 30.96 1.80 5.45
N LEU A 396 29.65 1.79 5.69
CA LEU A 396 28.93 2.87 6.35
C LEU A 396 28.70 2.47 7.82
N THR A 397 29.44 3.07 8.74
CA THR A 397 29.26 2.86 10.18
C THR A 397 28.37 3.95 10.76
N THR A 398 27.35 3.53 11.50
CA THR A 398 26.41 4.38 12.19
C THR A 398 26.49 4.20 13.70
N SER A 399 26.12 5.24 14.44
CA SER A 399 25.90 5.19 15.88
C SER A 399 24.49 5.68 16.17
N VAL A 400 23.88 5.13 17.22
CA VAL A 400 22.50 5.41 17.59
C VAL A 400 22.38 5.79 19.07
N ASN A 401 21.37 6.59 19.38
CA ASN A 401 20.92 6.79 20.75
C ASN A 401 20.05 5.61 21.17
N ALA A 402 20.50 4.83 22.16
CA ALA A 402 19.81 3.62 22.61
C ALA A 402 18.38 3.85 23.14
N SER A 403 18.07 5.06 23.62
CA SER A 403 16.73 5.38 24.12
C SER A 403 15.74 5.77 23.01
N THR A 404 16.23 6.14 21.82
CA THR A 404 15.37 6.68 20.74
C THR A 404 15.56 6.00 19.39
N ASN A 405 16.56 5.13 19.21
CA ASN A 405 16.95 4.51 17.94
C ASN A 405 17.38 5.51 16.83
N ARG A 406 17.51 6.79 17.18
CA ARG A 406 17.92 7.88 16.28
C ARG A 406 19.42 7.84 16.05
N LEU A 407 19.86 8.16 14.83
CA LEU A 407 21.27 8.26 14.48
C LEU A 407 21.95 9.41 15.25
N THR A 408 23.16 9.18 15.72
CA THR A 408 24.05 10.19 16.34
C THR A 408 25.33 10.42 15.52
N SER A 409 25.61 9.53 14.57
CA SER A 409 26.67 9.66 13.57
C SER A 409 26.16 10.35 12.29
N VAL A 410 26.99 10.39 11.23
CA VAL A 410 26.63 10.95 9.90
C VAL A 410 26.03 12.36 9.97
N SER A 411 26.41 13.10 11.02
CA SER A 411 25.85 14.40 11.39
C SER A 411 24.31 14.45 11.31
N ALA A 412 23.66 13.35 11.70
CA ALA A 412 22.23 13.20 11.69
C ALA A 412 21.56 14.18 12.68
N LEU A 413 20.55 14.90 12.20
CA LEU A 413 19.67 15.72 13.04
C LEU A 413 18.24 15.24 12.90
N TYR A 414 17.45 15.41 13.95
CA TYR A 414 16.07 14.99 14.01
C TYR A 414 15.19 16.13 14.52
N ASP A 415 13.95 16.17 14.04
CA ASP A 415 12.91 17.00 14.65
C ASP A 415 12.38 16.39 15.97
N ALA A 416 11.42 17.08 16.60
CA ALA A 416 10.80 16.62 17.84
C ALA A 416 9.99 15.31 17.64
N ALA A 417 9.35 15.15 16.48
CA ALA A 417 8.58 13.94 16.13
C ALA A 417 9.49 12.73 15.87
N GLY A 418 10.76 12.96 15.58
CA GLY A 418 11.74 11.91 15.30
C GLY A 418 11.96 11.66 13.81
N ASN A 419 11.63 12.62 12.95
CA ASN A 419 11.99 12.55 11.54
C ASN A 419 13.40 13.08 11.32
N LEU A 420 14.19 12.40 10.49
CA LEU A 420 15.56 12.80 10.17
C LEU A 420 15.53 14.07 9.31
N THR A 421 16.04 15.20 9.79
CA THR A 421 16.02 16.50 9.11
C THR A 421 17.32 16.85 8.40
N ARG A 422 18.42 16.19 8.76
CA ARG A 422 19.71 16.39 8.10
C ARG A 422 20.56 15.13 8.20
N GLN A 423 21.36 14.88 7.17
CA GLN A 423 22.41 13.87 7.18
C GLN A 423 23.57 14.28 6.27
N VAL A 424 24.78 13.83 6.59
CA VAL A 424 25.97 13.94 5.72
C VAL A 424 26.36 12.56 5.22
N ARG A 425 26.57 12.42 3.90
CA ARG A 425 27.04 11.21 3.23
C ARG A 425 28.23 11.56 2.35
N GLY A 426 29.43 11.09 2.72
CA GLY A 426 30.65 11.53 2.05
C GLY A 426 30.81 13.05 2.16
N SER A 427 30.88 13.74 1.03
CA SER A 427 30.91 15.21 0.94
C SER A 427 29.53 15.86 0.84
N GLU A 428 28.47 15.09 0.64
CA GLU A 428 27.12 15.61 0.40
C GLU A 428 26.35 15.78 1.70
N THR A 429 25.66 16.91 1.87
CA THR A 429 24.70 17.10 2.95
C THR A 429 23.28 17.05 2.38
N HIS A 430 22.48 16.10 2.85
CA HIS A 430 21.06 16.04 2.59
C HIS A 430 20.29 16.70 3.72
N GLN A 431 19.34 17.57 3.36
CA GLN A 431 18.39 18.19 4.26
C GLN A 431 16.99 17.74 3.90
N TYR A 432 16.22 17.38 4.93
CA TYR A 432 14.88 16.85 4.82
C TYR A 432 13.95 17.75 5.62
N THR A 433 12.84 18.16 5.02
CA THR A 433 11.80 18.91 5.70
C THR A 433 10.50 18.14 5.57
N TYR A 434 9.77 18.00 6.66
CA TYR A 434 8.50 17.28 6.73
C TYR A 434 7.35 18.26 6.85
N ASP A 435 6.18 17.84 6.41
CA ASP A 435 4.94 18.54 6.70
C ASP A 435 4.45 18.22 8.13
N PRO A 436 3.37 18.88 8.62
CA PRO A 436 2.84 18.64 9.96
C PRO A 436 2.29 17.23 10.20
N LEU A 437 2.03 16.44 9.15
CA LEU A 437 1.56 15.06 9.24
C LEU A 437 2.72 14.05 9.26
N GLY A 438 3.94 14.51 8.97
CA GLY A 438 5.16 13.71 9.02
C GLY A 438 5.61 13.17 7.67
N MET A 439 5.00 13.62 6.57
CA MET A 439 5.40 13.27 5.22
C MET A 439 6.56 14.14 4.74
N LEU A 440 7.54 13.54 4.04
CA LEU A 440 8.71 14.25 3.51
C LEU A 440 8.25 15.25 2.46
N LYS A 441 8.39 16.55 2.73
CA LYS A 441 7.94 17.63 1.85
C LYS A 441 9.05 18.17 0.96
N TYR A 442 10.25 18.33 1.52
CA TYR A 442 11.42 18.84 0.80
C TYR A 442 12.64 17.95 1.05
N LEU A 443 13.37 17.68 -0.03
CA LEU A 443 14.68 17.06 0.00
C LEU A 443 15.66 17.96 -0.75
N GLN A 444 16.73 18.36 -0.10
CA GLN A 444 17.80 19.17 -0.70
C GLN A 444 19.15 18.51 -0.47
N SER A 445 19.93 18.33 -1.53
CA SER A 445 21.35 17.98 -1.45
C SER A 445 22.21 19.24 -1.66
N THR A 446 23.45 19.22 -1.20
CA THR A 446 24.45 20.26 -1.50
C THR A 446 24.88 20.30 -2.96
N THR A 447 24.66 19.22 -3.69
CA THR A 447 25.13 19.02 -5.08
C THR A 447 24.02 19.13 -6.12
N ASP A 448 22.76 19.06 -5.70
CA ASP A 448 21.63 18.83 -6.60
C ASP A 448 20.43 19.73 -6.30
N GLN A 449 19.50 19.75 -7.25
CA GLN A 449 18.26 20.51 -7.13
C GLN A 449 17.41 19.96 -5.97
N ALA A 450 16.69 20.87 -5.31
CA ALA A 450 15.74 20.46 -4.30
C ALA A 450 14.55 19.75 -4.96
N GLN A 451 14.15 18.63 -4.37
CA GLN A 451 12.95 17.88 -4.72
C GLN A 451 11.85 18.22 -3.73
N VAL A 452 10.69 18.54 -4.27
CA VAL A 452 9.46 18.83 -3.51
C VAL A 452 8.48 17.70 -3.77
N TYR A 453 7.84 17.22 -2.70
CA TYR A 453 6.84 16.16 -2.78
C TYR A 453 5.48 16.70 -2.37
N LEU A 454 4.45 16.27 -3.09
CA LEU A 454 3.07 16.68 -2.90
C LEU A 454 2.20 15.46 -2.66
N TYR A 455 1.39 15.52 -1.60
CA TYR A 455 0.54 14.42 -1.13
C TYR A 455 -0.93 14.81 -1.15
N ASP A 456 -1.81 13.82 -1.20
CA ASP A 456 -3.24 14.01 -0.94
C ASP A 456 -3.58 13.97 0.56
N ALA A 457 -4.88 13.90 0.87
CA ALA A 457 -5.38 13.90 2.25
C ALA A 457 -5.11 12.57 2.98
N ASP A 458 -4.83 11.51 2.22
CA ASP A 458 -4.58 10.16 2.71
C ASP A 458 -3.06 9.87 2.73
N ASP A 459 -2.24 10.94 2.66
CA ASP A 459 -0.77 10.91 2.62
C ASP A 459 -0.17 10.16 1.41
N GLU A 460 -0.95 9.98 0.35
CA GLU A 460 -0.47 9.37 -0.89
C GLU A 460 0.17 10.40 -1.82
N ARG A 461 1.35 10.10 -2.35
CA ARG A 461 2.12 11.04 -3.17
C ARG A 461 1.53 11.18 -4.58
N LEU A 462 1.22 12.41 -4.93
CA LEU A 462 0.61 12.79 -6.20
C LEU A 462 1.60 13.32 -7.21
N ALA A 463 2.63 14.02 -6.74
CA ALA A 463 3.58 14.69 -7.62
C ALA A 463 4.93 14.92 -6.94
N THR A 464 5.95 14.98 -7.79
CA THR A 464 7.29 15.43 -7.47
C THR A 464 7.62 16.65 -8.31
N TYR A 465 8.38 17.56 -7.73
CA TYR A 465 8.69 18.84 -8.36
C TYR A 465 10.13 19.26 -8.06
N ASP A 466 10.91 19.51 -9.11
CA ASP A 466 12.34 19.78 -9.02
C ASP A 466 12.59 21.31 -9.14
N CYS A 467 12.41 22.09 -8.06
CA CYS A 467 12.84 23.50 -8.03
C CYS A 467 13.36 23.96 -6.66
N PHE A 468 14.21 24.99 -6.70
CA PHE A 468 14.77 25.66 -5.53
C PHE A 468 13.78 26.63 -4.89
N PRO A 469 13.71 26.79 -3.56
CA PRO A 469 13.00 27.89 -2.93
C PRO A 469 13.55 29.25 -3.43
N GLY A 470 12.74 29.99 -4.21
CA GLY A 470 13.13 31.29 -4.79
C GLY A 470 13.76 31.25 -6.18
N VAL A 471 13.84 30.09 -6.87
CA VAL A 471 14.37 29.97 -8.26
C VAL A 471 13.41 29.19 -9.17
N CYS A 472 12.15 29.03 -8.78
CA CYS A 472 11.13 28.36 -9.59
C CYS A 472 10.73 29.15 -10.86
N ASP A 473 11.37 30.30 -11.11
CA ASP A 473 11.19 31.16 -12.28
C ASP A 473 12.21 30.90 -13.41
N SER A 474 13.14 29.95 -13.26
CA SER A 474 14.08 29.58 -14.34
C SER A 474 13.53 28.45 -15.23
N PRO A 475 13.73 28.49 -16.56
CA PRO A 475 13.30 27.42 -17.46
C PRO A 475 14.18 26.18 -17.21
N GLY A 476 13.64 25.20 -16.49
CA GLY A 476 14.38 23.98 -16.17
C GLY A 476 13.74 23.06 -15.12
N TRP A 477 12.79 23.55 -14.33
CA TRP A 477 12.03 22.71 -13.40
C TRP A 477 11.18 21.67 -14.14
N GLU A 478 11.02 20.50 -13.54
CA GLU A 478 10.11 19.45 -13.98
C GLU A 478 9.09 19.16 -12.88
N LEU A 479 7.81 19.22 -13.23
CA LEU A 479 6.73 18.71 -12.40
C LEU A 479 6.31 17.37 -12.99
N ARG A 480 6.39 16.32 -12.19
CA ARG A 480 5.89 14.99 -12.54
C ARG A 480 4.71 14.66 -11.64
N THR A 481 3.60 14.26 -12.23
CA THR A 481 2.43 13.79 -11.48
C THR A 481 2.15 12.34 -11.82
N THR A 482 1.79 11.59 -10.78
CA THR A 482 1.49 10.17 -10.84
C THR A 482 0.03 9.99 -10.47
N VAL A 483 -0.80 9.62 -11.45
CA VAL A 483 -2.20 9.29 -11.21
C VAL A 483 -2.28 7.81 -10.84
N ARG A 484 -2.89 7.53 -9.69
CA ARG A 484 -2.89 6.23 -9.03
C ARG A 484 -4.24 5.54 -9.08
N GLY A 485 -4.20 4.21 -9.04
CA GLY A 485 -5.37 3.35 -8.96
C GLY A 485 -5.96 3.30 -7.55
N LEU A 486 -6.81 2.31 -7.31
CA LEU A 486 -7.53 2.17 -6.04
C LEU A 486 -6.66 1.62 -4.91
N GLY A 487 -5.56 0.92 -5.24
CA GLY A 487 -4.61 0.37 -4.27
C GLY A 487 -3.35 1.22 -4.09
N GLY A 488 -3.34 2.48 -4.55
CA GLY A 488 -2.18 3.37 -4.49
C GLY A 488 -1.13 3.09 -5.56
N GLU A 489 -1.34 2.11 -6.45
CA GLU A 489 -0.44 1.79 -7.53
C GLU A 489 -0.43 2.89 -8.62
N PRO A 490 0.73 3.35 -9.10
CA PRO A 490 0.82 4.26 -10.25
C PRO A 490 0.19 3.67 -11.49
N LEU A 491 -0.83 4.32 -12.07
CA LEU A 491 -1.40 3.92 -13.36
C LEU A 491 -0.75 4.68 -14.51
N ARG A 492 -0.62 6.01 -14.37
CA ARG A 492 -0.12 6.90 -15.42
C ARG A 492 0.69 8.06 -14.85
N GLU A 493 1.83 8.32 -15.48
CA GLU A 493 2.70 9.45 -15.20
C GLU A 493 2.59 10.49 -16.32
N TYR A 494 2.46 11.75 -15.92
CA TYR A 494 2.65 12.91 -16.78
C TYR A 494 3.78 13.77 -16.25
N SER A 495 4.48 14.47 -17.14
CA SER A 495 5.40 15.53 -16.73
C SER A 495 5.21 16.81 -17.54
N THR A 496 5.60 17.93 -16.95
CA THR A 496 5.72 19.20 -17.66
C THR A 496 6.98 19.92 -17.20
N ARG A 497 7.62 20.64 -18.13
CA ARG A 497 8.78 21.49 -17.85
C ARG A 497 8.46 22.93 -18.16
N GLY A 498 8.58 23.82 -17.17
CA GLY A 498 8.25 25.23 -17.36
C GLY A 498 6.78 25.44 -17.75
N THR A 499 6.50 26.40 -18.65
CA THR A 499 5.15 26.69 -19.12
C THR A 499 4.67 25.77 -20.26
N ASN A 500 5.41 24.70 -20.57
CA ASN A 500 5.04 23.77 -21.62
C ASN A 500 3.77 22.99 -21.27
N GLY A 501 3.10 22.44 -22.30
CA GLY A 501 2.00 21.50 -22.09
C GLY A 501 2.49 20.20 -21.43
N TRP A 502 1.61 19.48 -20.73
CA TRP A 502 1.97 18.18 -20.17
C TRP A 502 2.28 17.18 -21.27
N GLN A 503 3.23 16.33 -20.97
CA GLN A 503 3.63 15.19 -21.76
C GLN A 503 3.27 13.92 -21.01
N TRP A 504 2.71 12.97 -21.73
CA TRP A 504 2.56 11.61 -21.22
C TRP A 504 3.95 10.99 -21.11
N VAL A 505 4.28 10.45 -19.94
CA VAL A 505 5.59 9.82 -19.71
C VAL A 505 5.46 8.32 -19.75
N ARG A 506 4.52 7.75 -19.01
CA ARG A 506 4.44 6.30 -18.82
C ARG A 506 3.10 5.85 -18.31
N ASP A 507 2.69 4.66 -18.72
CA ASP A 507 1.63 3.88 -18.08
C ASP A 507 2.23 2.64 -17.43
N TYR A 508 1.76 2.23 -16.26
CA TYR A 508 2.09 0.94 -15.68
C TYR A 508 0.86 0.04 -15.69
N VAL A 509 1.07 -1.19 -16.11
CA VAL A 509 0.04 -2.24 -16.17
C VAL A 509 0.37 -3.30 -15.13
N TYR A 510 -0.65 -3.68 -14.36
CA TYR A 510 -0.53 -4.65 -13.27
C TYR A 510 -1.32 -5.92 -13.57
N ARG A 511 -0.94 -6.98 -12.87
CA ARG A 511 -1.71 -8.21 -12.70
C ARG A 511 -1.93 -8.47 -11.21
N ALA A 512 -2.74 -9.47 -10.90
CA ALA A 512 -2.87 -10.06 -9.58
C ALA A 512 -1.48 -10.48 -9.10
N GLY A 513 -1.03 -9.82 -8.03
CA GLY A 513 0.26 -10.09 -7.40
C GLY A 513 1.44 -9.22 -7.86
N GLY A 514 1.28 -8.27 -8.80
CA GLY A 514 2.33 -7.26 -9.04
C GLY A 514 2.38 -6.63 -10.43
N LEU A 515 3.48 -5.91 -10.67
CA LEU A 515 3.77 -5.17 -11.90
C LEU A 515 3.95 -6.12 -13.09
N LEU A 516 3.32 -5.81 -14.23
CA LEU A 516 3.31 -6.66 -15.43
C LEU A 516 4.01 -5.99 -16.62
N ALA A 517 3.70 -4.74 -16.90
CA ALA A 517 4.23 -4.00 -18.04
C ALA A 517 4.32 -2.50 -17.77
N ALA A 518 5.09 -1.80 -18.60
CA ALA A 518 5.10 -0.36 -18.70
C ALA A 518 4.96 0.04 -20.18
N VAL A 519 4.23 1.12 -20.45
CA VAL A 519 4.05 1.66 -21.81
C VAL A 519 4.53 3.10 -21.84
N GLU A 520 5.36 3.44 -22.81
CA GLU A 520 5.95 4.77 -22.97
C GLU A 520 5.76 5.30 -24.40
N PRO A 521 5.82 6.62 -24.62
CA PRO A 521 5.87 7.18 -25.97
C PRO A 521 7.16 6.75 -26.68
N ASN A 522 7.07 6.38 -27.95
CA ASN A 522 8.22 5.96 -28.76
C ASN A 522 8.95 7.12 -29.46
N GLY A 523 8.60 8.38 -29.16
CA GLY A 523 9.14 9.59 -29.78
C GLY A 523 8.68 9.87 -31.22
N SER A 524 7.96 8.94 -31.85
CA SER A 524 7.45 9.04 -33.24
C SER A 524 5.91 9.06 -33.30
N GLY A 525 5.25 9.42 -32.21
CA GLY A 525 3.78 9.44 -32.10
C GLY A 525 3.13 8.08 -31.85
N GLY A 526 3.91 7.02 -31.60
CA GLY A 526 3.41 5.72 -31.19
C GLY A 526 3.85 5.34 -29.77
N GLU A 527 3.64 4.07 -29.43
CA GLU A 527 3.88 3.52 -28.10
C GLU A 527 4.97 2.44 -28.14
N THR A 528 5.72 2.30 -27.04
CA THR A 528 6.60 1.16 -26.78
C THR A 528 6.12 0.46 -25.53
N VAL A 529 5.84 -0.85 -25.64
CA VAL A 529 5.50 -1.70 -24.50
C VAL A 529 6.76 -2.41 -24.01
N TYR A 530 6.98 -2.33 -22.71
CA TYR A 530 7.99 -3.07 -21.99
C TYR A 530 7.32 -4.03 -21.02
N HIS A 531 7.78 -5.28 -20.98
CA HIS A 531 7.32 -6.28 -20.04
C HIS A 531 8.34 -6.43 -18.92
N LEU A 532 7.87 -6.38 -17.68
CA LEU A 532 8.70 -6.40 -16.48
C LEU A 532 8.57 -7.75 -15.78
N HIS A 533 9.71 -8.32 -15.42
CA HIS A 533 9.83 -9.63 -14.78
C HIS A 533 10.43 -9.44 -13.39
N THR A 534 9.69 -9.84 -12.35
CA THR A 534 10.01 -9.52 -10.96
C THR A 534 10.57 -10.73 -10.20
N ASP A 535 11.43 -10.47 -9.21
CA ASP A 535 11.81 -11.49 -8.22
C ASP A 535 10.70 -11.78 -7.21
N HIS A 536 11.00 -12.60 -6.21
CA HIS A 536 10.06 -13.02 -5.17
C HIS A 536 9.59 -11.89 -4.26
N LEU A 537 10.31 -10.75 -4.22
CA LEU A 537 9.92 -9.56 -3.48
C LEU A 537 9.11 -8.58 -4.32
N GLY A 538 8.89 -8.89 -5.61
CA GLY A 538 8.24 -7.97 -6.55
C GLY A 538 9.20 -6.94 -7.16
N THR A 539 10.51 -7.05 -6.94
CA THR A 539 11.51 -6.15 -7.52
C THR A 539 11.68 -6.46 -9.01
N PRO A 540 11.53 -5.49 -9.95
CA PRO A 540 11.83 -5.71 -11.35
C PRO A 540 13.31 -6.05 -11.57
N ARG A 541 13.57 -7.22 -12.17
CA ARG A 541 14.92 -7.72 -12.46
C ARG A 541 15.21 -7.67 -13.94
N GLN A 542 14.41 -8.35 -14.76
CA GLN A 542 14.57 -8.35 -16.21
C GLN A 542 13.47 -7.49 -16.85
N ILE A 543 13.84 -6.67 -17.82
CA ILE A 543 12.91 -5.89 -18.63
C ILE A 543 13.11 -6.29 -20.09
N THR A 544 12.02 -6.61 -20.77
CA THR A 544 12.02 -6.99 -22.19
C THR A 544 11.13 -6.06 -23.00
N ASN A 545 11.54 -5.67 -24.21
CA ASN A 545 10.73 -4.84 -25.10
C ASN A 545 9.60 -5.65 -25.78
N ALA A 546 8.83 -5.00 -26.66
CA ALA A 546 7.72 -5.59 -27.40
C ALA A 546 8.11 -6.80 -28.28
N ASN A 547 9.39 -6.96 -28.63
CA ASN A 547 9.90 -8.09 -29.42
C ASN A 547 10.46 -9.22 -28.54
N GLY A 548 10.34 -9.12 -27.21
CA GLY A 548 10.88 -10.09 -26.27
C GLY A 548 12.39 -10.02 -26.10
N VAL A 549 13.04 -8.95 -26.55
CA VAL A 549 14.47 -8.70 -26.38
C VAL A 549 14.71 -8.05 -25.02
N GLN A 550 15.69 -8.55 -24.25
CA GLN A 550 16.11 -7.94 -22.99
C GLN A 550 16.71 -6.56 -23.25
N VAL A 551 16.15 -5.53 -22.59
CA VAL A 551 16.67 -4.15 -22.62
C VAL A 551 17.35 -3.76 -21.31
N ALA A 552 17.05 -4.47 -20.22
CA ALA A 552 17.75 -4.28 -18.95
C ALA A 552 17.72 -5.54 -18.07
N LEU A 553 18.76 -5.66 -17.25
CA LEU A 553 18.88 -6.66 -16.20
C LEU A 553 19.45 -5.98 -14.95
N HIS A 554 18.56 -5.69 -14.01
CA HIS A 554 18.88 -5.01 -12.77
C HIS A 554 19.28 -6.02 -11.69
N SER A 555 20.26 -5.64 -10.88
CA SER A 555 20.56 -6.34 -9.62
C SER A 555 20.66 -5.38 -8.46
N TYR A 556 20.19 -5.82 -7.29
CA TYR A 556 20.10 -5.03 -6.08
C TYR A 556 20.79 -5.77 -4.93
N TYR A 557 21.49 -5.03 -4.09
CA TYR A 557 21.88 -5.52 -2.78
C TYR A 557 20.65 -5.74 -1.90
N PRO A 558 20.73 -6.57 -0.85
CA PRO A 558 19.60 -6.91 0.00
C PRO A 558 18.80 -5.71 0.54
N PHE A 559 19.44 -4.63 0.97
CA PHE A 559 18.75 -3.42 1.44
C PHE A 559 18.30 -2.47 0.33
N GLY A 560 18.32 -2.91 -0.93
CA GLY A 560 17.70 -2.23 -2.07
C GLY A 560 18.61 -1.33 -2.88
N GLN A 561 19.85 -1.09 -2.45
CA GLN A 561 20.82 -0.31 -3.24
C GLN A 561 21.07 -1.04 -4.57
N GLU A 562 21.02 -0.32 -5.69
CA GLU A 562 21.25 -0.91 -7.00
C GLU A 562 22.73 -1.28 -7.17
N ALA A 563 23.00 -2.52 -7.55
CA ALA A 563 24.33 -3.08 -7.77
C ALA A 563 24.76 -2.96 -9.25
N THR A 564 23.81 -2.99 -10.18
CA THR A 564 24.04 -2.71 -11.60
C THR A 564 24.01 -1.20 -11.87
N ASP A 565 24.33 -0.81 -13.12
CA ASP A 565 24.11 0.56 -13.57
C ASP A 565 22.60 0.90 -13.50
N PRO A 566 22.20 1.93 -12.71
CA PRO A 566 20.81 2.35 -12.62
C PRO A 566 20.26 2.93 -13.92
N ALA A 567 21.11 3.43 -14.82
CA ALA A 567 20.73 4.13 -16.05
C ALA A 567 20.40 3.21 -17.23
N GLN A 568 20.29 1.89 -17.02
CA GLN A 568 19.85 0.95 -18.07
C GLN A 568 18.46 1.27 -18.61
N THR A 569 17.56 1.78 -17.75
CA THR A 569 16.23 2.28 -18.13
C THR A 569 15.86 3.47 -17.27
N ALA A 570 14.93 4.30 -17.76
CA ALA A 570 14.37 5.43 -17.01
C ALA A 570 13.22 5.02 -16.07
N PHE A 571 13.04 3.72 -15.77
CA PHE A 571 11.95 3.26 -14.93
C PHE A 571 12.19 3.61 -13.46
N THR A 572 11.15 4.17 -12.83
CA THR A 572 11.21 4.58 -11.42
C THR A 572 10.81 3.45 -10.47
N LYS A 573 10.07 2.45 -10.95
CA LYS A 573 9.74 1.24 -10.19
C LYS A 573 10.96 0.34 -10.03
N LYS A 574 11.52 0.31 -8.81
CA LYS A 574 12.79 -0.34 -8.48
C LYS A 574 12.58 -1.34 -7.33
N PHE A 575 13.30 -1.20 -6.22
CA PHE A 575 13.33 -2.16 -5.13
C PHE A 575 11.92 -2.44 -4.57
N THR A 576 11.57 -3.72 -4.49
CA THR A 576 10.27 -4.27 -4.07
C THR A 576 9.05 -3.63 -4.76
N GLY A 577 9.24 -3.04 -5.94
CA GLY A 577 8.18 -2.38 -6.71
C GLY A 577 7.83 -0.96 -6.25
N HIS A 578 8.62 -0.34 -5.37
CA HIS A 578 8.45 1.06 -4.99
C HIS A 578 9.06 2.01 -6.01
N GLU A 579 8.57 3.25 -6.00
CA GLU A 579 9.18 4.34 -6.78
C GLU A 579 10.47 4.77 -6.09
N ARG A 580 11.58 4.78 -6.84
CA ARG A 580 12.84 5.36 -6.41
C ARG A 580 12.96 6.78 -6.93
N ASP A 581 13.17 7.71 -6.02
CA ASP A 581 13.52 9.09 -6.36
C ASP A 581 15.03 9.22 -6.34
N PRO A 582 15.66 9.44 -7.50
CA PRO A 582 17.08 9.70 -7.55
C PRO A 582 17.34 11.08 -6.94
N ASN A 583 18.33 11.17 -6.06
CA ASN A 583 18.79 12.45 -5.53
C ASN A 583 20.29 12.58 -5.73
N GLY A 584 20.62 12.98 -6.95
CA GLY A 584 21.92 13.47 -7.34
C GLY A 584 22.66 12.67 -8.40
N THR A 585 23.95 12.99 -8.58
CA THR A 585 24.84 12.30 -9.52
C THR A 585 25.34 10.97 -8.94
N GLY A 586 24.42 10.09 -8.54
CA GLY A 586 24.75 8.79 -7.95
C GLY A 586 23.59 8.18 -7.18
N THR A 587 23.84 7.06 -6.50
CA THR A 587 22.81 6.33 -5.73
C THR A 587 22.84 6.63 -4.22
N ALA A 588 23.71 7.55 -3.79
CA ALA A 588 23.94 7.83 -2.37
C ALA A 588 22.74 8.50 -1.69
N GLY A 589 22.08 9.40 -2.42
CA GLY A 589 20.91 10.17 -1.98
C GLY A 589 19.56 9.53 -2.30
N ASP A 590 19.54 8.43 -3.06
CA ASP A 590 18.31 7.77 -3.50
C ASP A 590 17.41 7.40 -2.32
N LEU A 591 16.11 7.61 -2.52
CA LEU A 591 15.08 7.19 -1.58
C LEU A 591 14.02 6.34 -2.29
N ASP A 592 13.57 5.28 -1.63
CA ASP A 592 12.40 4.53 -2.04
C ASP A 592 11.16 5.10 -1.35
N TYR A 593 10.20 5.57 -2.14
CA TYR A 593 8.90 6.00 -1.67
C TYR A 593 8.00 4.79 -1.40
N MET A 594 7.78 4.50 -0.11
CA MET A 594 6.98 3.39 0.38
C MET A 594 5.67 3.91 0.96
N HIS A 595 4.95 4.79 0.27
CA HIS A 595 3.66 5.34 0.73
C HIS A 595 3.77 6.19 2.01
N ALA A 596 3.65 5.61 3.20
CA ALA A 596 3.68 6.38 4.45
C ALA A 596 5.08 6.92 4.78
N ARG A 597 6.15 6.30 4.25
CA ARG A 597 7.53 6.64 4.62
C ARG A 597 8.51 6.51 3.47
N TYR A 598 9.66 7.17 3.64
CA TYR A 598 10.80 7.05 2.72
C TYR A 598 11.88 6.17 3.35
N CYS A 599 12.29 5.14 2.61
CA CYS A 599 13.39 4.26 2.99
C CYS A 599 14.65 4.68 2.23
N SER A 600 15.78 4.75 2.93
CA SER A 600 17.08 4.99 2.28
C SER A 600 17.80 3.66 2.05
N PRO A 601 18.02 3.23 0.79
CA PRO A 601 18.66 1.96 0.48
C PRO A 601 20.12 1.90 0.96
N THR A 602 20.77 3.05 1.02
CA THR A 602 22.15 3.21 1.48
C THR A 602 22.29 3.26 3.00
N LEU A 603 21.24 3.67 3.73
CA LEU A 603 21.19 3.47 5.20
C LEU A 603 20.61 2.11 5.60
N GLY A 604 19.82 1.48 4.74
CA GLY A 604 19.03 0.29 5.06
C GLY A 604 17.91 0.54 6.08
N ARG A 605 17.37 1.78 6.15
CA ARG A 605 16.38 2.17 7.15
C ARG A 605 15.47 3.33 6.71
N PHE A 606 14.34 3.50 7.38
CA PHE A 606 13.42 4.62 7.17
C PHE A 606 13.96 5.95 7.73
N LEU A 607 13.60 7.05 7.07
CA LEU A 607 13.98 8.40 7.48
C LEU A 607 13.08 8.98 8.58
N SER A 608 11.81 8.59 8.59
CA SER A 608 10.80 9.02 9.55
C SER A 608 10.46 7.92 10.56
N PHE A 609 9.91 8.35 11.69
CA PHE A 609 9.42 7.46 12.73
C PHE A 609 8.16 6.73 12.23
N ASP A 610 8.12 5.40 12.32
CA ASP A 610 6.89 4.61 12.11
C ASP A 610 5.77 5.17 13.02
N PRO A 611 4.54 5.44 12.55
CA PRO A 611 3.43 5.89 13.41
C PRO A 611 2.65 4.75 14.10
N ILE A 612 2.83 3.47 13.73
CA ILE A 612 2.06 2.30 14.22
C ILE A 612 2.46 1.95 15.66
N GLY A 613 2.40 0.75 16.23
CA GLY A 613 2.99 0.45 17.54
C GLY A 613 4.05 -0.62 17.38
N GLY A 614 5.04 -0.63 18.27
CA GLY A 614 5.84 -1.84 18.45
C GLY A 614 4.95 -2.97 19.02
N ASN A 615 5.07 -4.18 18.47
CA ASN A 615 4.32 -5.35 18.95
C ASN A 615 5.11 -6.09 20.04
N PRO A 616 4.58 -6.27 21.27
CA PRO A 616 5.26 -7.01 22.33
C PRO A 616 5.59 -8.48 21.99
N ARG A 617 4.84 -9.10 21.05
CA ARG A 617 5.12 -10.45 20.55
C ARG A 617 6.23 -10.48 19.50
N ALA A 618 6.62 -9.33 18.96
CA ALA A 618 7.73 -9.17 18.03
C ALA A 618 8.62 -7.99 18.46
N PRO A 619 9.43 -8.12 19.51
CA PRO A 619 10.18 -7.00 20.11
C PRO A 619 11.09 -6.24 19.14
N GLN A 620 11.54 -6.88 18.05
CA GLN A 620 12.29 -6.23 16.97
C GLN A 620 11.54 -5.07 16.30
N SER A 621 10.20 -5.09 16.32
CA SER A 621 9.33 -4.02 15.81
C SER A 621 9.34 -2.76 16.69
N TRP A 622 9.97 -2.80 17.86
CA TRP A 622 10.13 -1.61 18.70
C TRP A 622 11.18 -0.66 18.13
N ASN A 623 12.02 -1.11 17.19
CA ASN A 623 12.77 -0.19 16.35
C ASN A 623 11.89 0.36 15.23
N ARG A 624 11.55 1.64 15.37
CA ARG A 624 10.58 2.37 14.54
C ARG A 624 11.14 2.88 13.22
N TYR A 625 12.40 2.56 12.93
CA TYR A 625 13.09 2.95 11.70
C TYR A 625 13.59 1.75 10.90
N ALA A 626 13.54 0.54 11.45
CA ALA A 626 14.09 -0.64 10.78
C ALA A 626 13.24 -1.01 9.56
N TYR A 627 13.88 -1.22 8.41
CA TYR A 627 13.20 -1.75 7.23
C TYR A 627 13.06 -3.27 7.36
N ALA A 628 11.85 -3.80 7.14
CA ALA A 628 11.60 -5.25 7.02
C ALA A 628 12.19 -6.09 8.17
N LEU A 629 12.17 -5.55 9.40
CA LEU A 629 12.80 -6.16 10.59
C LEU A 629 14.30 -6.50 10.42
N ASN A 630 15.01 -5.81 9.52
CA ASN A 630 16.36 -6.13 9.07
C ASN A 630 16.51 -7.50 8.39
N SER A 631 15.45 -7.99 7.77
CA SER A 631 15.40 -9.26 7.04
C SER A 631 14.85 -9.05 5.62
N PRO A 632 15.52 -8.23 4.80
CA PRO A 632 14.95 -7.73 3.53
C PRO A 632 14.81 -8.80 2.43
N MET A 633 15.50 -9.93 2.55
CA MET A 633 15.34 -11.05 1.61
C MET A 633 14.08 -11.89 1.86
N ASN A 634 13.45 -11.73 3.03
CA ASN A 634 12.29 -12.52 3.46
C ASN A 634 11.01 -11.69 3.54
N TYR A 635 11.11 -10.38 3.76
CA TYR A 635 9.98 -9.49 3.98
C TYR A 635 10.09 -8.25 3.12
N THR A 636 8.94 -7.74 2.70
CA THR A 636 8.76 -6.42 2.09
C THR A 636 7.92 -5.55 3.01
N ASP A 637 7.99 -4.23 2.84
CA ASP A 637 7.12 -3.28 3.53
C ASP A 637 6.27 -2.52 2.50
N PRO A 638 5.04 -2.98 2.20
CA PRO A 638 4.26 -2.42 1.10
C PRO A 638 3.74 -1.00 1.35
N GLU A 639 3.57 -0.59 2.60
CA GLU A 639 2.89 0.66 2.99
C GLU A 639 3.80 1.64 3.75
N GLY A 640 5.03 1.24 4.06
CA GLY A 640 6.05 2.13 4.62
C GLY A 640 6.18 1.99 6.11
#